data_AF-W9PUV7-F1
#
_entry.id   AF-W9PUV7-F1
#
_cell.length_a   1.000
_cell.length_b   1.000
_cell.length_c   1.000
_cell.angle_alpha   90.00
_cell.angle_beta   90.00
_cell.angle_gamma   90.00
#
_symmetry.space_group_name_H-M   'P 1'
#
loop_
_entity.id
_entity.type
_entity.pdbx_description
1 polymer ?
#
loop_
_entity_poly.entity_id
_entity_poly.type
_entity_poly.pdbx_seq_one_letter_code
_entity_poly.pdbx_strand_id
1 'polypeptide(L)'
;MVRLSIVAALYAAVVSAVDFDKIAVGKGHSRLPGAYIFEFEENHDCADFFAKASSRGKTRMQYNYKLFKGASIQFTDIDNAEDLASEMALLPGIKQKWPVQTFSIPRPEIHWTGTPGMEYKSIQKRGFEERDAANDTFSPHVMTQIDKLRAEGVTGKGLKVALVDSGIDYKHPALGGCFGKNCLVSFGTDLVGDAYDGSNHAKPDNDPMDCAGHGTHVAGILAAQKNTMGFTGAAPGVQIGAYRAFGCNGEAGNDVLIAAFNQAFEDGADIISASIGGPSGWSEEPWAVAVSRIVEQGVPCVLAAGNAGATGMFYASTAANGKKVTAVGSFDNTKSLALLNASKYSIDGGPEHEFGHLSGKPSAWKGVKLPLWALNYDTSVADDGCDEWPKNTPDLGNYIVLLRRGSCTFDAKAANAVKAGAKYIMFYSNKEDLAPFDVSSVGGIKAASIVSPEQGAEWIASLKAKKKITLSMSDGSDGNVILEQKHNNITAGAASTFSSWGPTWEMDVKPQFGAPGGKILSTYPRSMGSYAVLSGTSMASPLVAGIVALIAEARGTRDPALIENLLSASANPQLFNDGKTFYDFLAPVPQQGGGIVQAHDAAHAKVLLSRSSLSFNDTDHFVESLNFTVKNTGKKQIDLQISHVPAVTMFTLVENYIYPDEFPNDFAKEHASLKFSESKVTIDAGESIVIEVLATPPKGLNATRLPVWSGYVTINGTDGTSLSLPYQGLTGSLHDSMVLGPKDTWIANSTDENRFPVPDNTTWTLPKPGTANNLTDTLPGLTWFLALGSAKLHAEIMPVTTEKPTSSKKPRVIGEPIDFPLLWNAMGANSQAFTGELADGTFAPAGQYVVRYRALRIFGNEKKKEDWDEAYSPVFTIRYEK
;
A
#
# COMPACT_ATOMS: atom_id res chain seq x y z
N MET A 1 28.38 41.78 -32.50
CA MET A 1 28.28 41.72 -33.97
C MET A 1 28.62 40.29 -34.40
N VAL A 2 27.63 39.50 -34.82
CA VAL A 2 27.38 39.02 -36.22
C VAL A 2 28.19 37.76 -36.54
N ARG A 3 27.66 36.61 -37.02
CA ARG A 3 26.31 36.04 -37.23
C ARG A 3 26.45 34.55 -37.62
N LEU A 4 25.41 33.78 -37.26
CA LEU A 4 24.68 32.67 -37.94
C LEU A 4 25.39 31.42 -38.54
N SER A 5 24.87 30.26 -38.14
CA SER A 5 24.18 29.25 -38.99
C SER A 5 23.42 28.26 -38.09
N ILE A 6 22.19 28.55 -37.66
CA ILE A 6 20.92 27.93 -38.11
C ILE A 6 21.08 26.59 -38.85
N VAL A 7 20.87 25.48 -38.13
CA VAL A 7 20.14 24.30 -38.63
C VAL A 7 19.18 23.85 -37.52
N ALA A 8 17.90 23.86 -37.88
CA ALA A 8 16.70 23.43 -37.19
C ALA A 8 16.87 22.46 -36.00
N ALA A 9 16.67 22.96 -34.79
CA ALA A 9 16.03 22.21 -33.72
C ALA A 9 14.54 22.09 -34.08
N LEU A 10 14.20 21.06 -34.85
CA LEU A 10 12.82 20.61 -34.97
C LEU A 10 12.40 20.11 -33.59
N TYR A 11 11.61 20.95 -32.90
CA TYR A 11 10.68 20.52 -31.87
C TYR A 11 9.78 19.44 -32.49
N ALA A 12 10.18 18.18 -32.35
CA ALA A 12 9.23 17.09 -32.31
C ALA A 12 8.68 17.09 -30.89
N ALA A 13 7.54 17.77 -30.71
CA ALA A 13 6.61 17.40 -29.65
C ALA A 13 6.40 15.90 -29.79
N VAL A 14 6.96 15.13 -28.87
CA VAL A 14 6.73 13.70 -28.79
C VAL A 14 5.23 13.56 -28.63
N VAL A 15 4.59 13.03 -29.67
CA VAL A 15 3.30 12.37 -29.53
C VAL A 15 3.56 11.35 -28.42
N SER A 16 3.12 11.58 -27.19
CA SER A 16 3.00 10.48 -26.24
C SER A 16 1.81 9.65 -26.72
N ALA A 17 2.04 8.91 -27.80
CA ALA A 17 1.62 7.54 -27.83
C ALA A 17 2.11 6.97 -26.50
N VAL A 18 1.21 6.39 -25.74
CA VAL A 18 1.52 5.72 -24.48
C VAL A 18 2.83 4.95 -24.70
N ASP A 19 3.87 5.30 -23.94
CA ASP A 19 5.17 4.64 -24.02
C ASP A 19 4.97 3.25 -23.42
N PHE A 20 4.48 2.32 -24.24
CA PHE A 20 4.10 0.98 -23.81
C PHE A 20 5.27 0.25 -23.14
N ASP A 21 6.52 0.63 -23.45
CA ASP A 21 7.76 0.13 -22.80
C ASP A 21 7.87 0.51 -21.31
N LYS A 22 7.03 1.43 -20.83
CA LYS A 22 6.97 1.89 -19.43
C LYS A 22 5.66 1.62 -18.71
N ILE A 23 4.65 1.07 -19.39
CA ILE A 23 3.42 0.64 -18.71
C ILE A 23 3.74 -0.62 -17.92
N ALA A 24 3.87 -0.49 -16.60
CA ALA A 24 3.76 -1.65 -15.74
C ALA A 24 2.30 -2.14 -15.80
N VAL A 25 2.03 -3.21 -16.55
CA VAL A 25 0.74 -3.90 -16.44
C VAL A 25 0.74 -4.61 -15.10
N GLY A 26 0.09 -4.00 -14.12
CA GLY A 26 -0.07 -4.61 -12.81
C GLY A 26 -0.76 -5.96 -12.95
N LYS A 27 -0.38 -6.93 -12.11
CA LYS A 27 -1.32 -7.98 -11.73
C LYS A 27 -2.42 -7.31 -10.92
N GLY A 28 -3.38 -6.69 -11.59
CA GLY A 28 -4.63 -6.24 -10.96
C GLY A 28 -5.32 -7.44 -10.31
N HIS A 29 -6.22 -7.18 -9.36
CA HIS A 29 -7.00 -8.23 -8.68
C HIS A 29 -7.52 -9.26 -9.68
N SER A 30 -7.00 -10.48 -9.62
CA SER A 30 -7.53 -11.54 -10.48
C SER A 30 -8.84 -12.00 -9.89
N ARG A 31 -9.91 -11.95 -10.70
CA ARG A 31 -11.10 -12.74 -10.40
C ARG A 31 -10.69 -14.20 -10.39
N LEU A 32 -11.16 -14.93 -9.38
CA LEU A 32 -10.98 -16.37 -9.36
C LEU A 32 -12.02 -16.97 -10.33
N PRO A 33 -11.61 -17.60 -11.44
CA PRO A 33 -12.54 -18.01 -12.49
C PRO A 33 -13.63 -18.92 -11.93
N GLY A 34 -14.89 -18.63 -12.23
CA GLY A 34 -16.04 -19.43 -11.80
C GLY A 34 -16.37 -19.41 -10.30
N ALA A 35 -15.82 -18.47 -9.54
CA ALA A 35 -16.04 -18.34 -8.10
C ALA A 35 -16.88 -17.11 -7.74
N TYR A 36 -17.95 -17.33 -6.97
CA TYR A 36 -18.91 -16.28 -6.61
C TYR A 36 -19.33 -16.36 -5.15
N ILE A 37 -19.47 -15.20 -4.53
CA ILE A 37 -20.08 -14.99 -3.21
C ILE A 37 -21.56 -14.70 -3.42
N PHE A 38 -22.41 -15.40 -2.67
CA PHE A 38 -23.85 -15.17 -2.60
C PHE A 38 -24.22 -14.74 -1.18
N GLU A 39 -24.73 -13.52 -1.01
CA GLU A 39 -25.31 -13.08 0.26
C GLU A 39 -26.77 -13.50 0.34
N PHE A 40 -27.16 -14.03 1.50
CA PHE A 40 -28.52 -14.47 1.79
C PHE A 40 -29.26 -13.44 2.64
N GLU A 41 -30.59 -13.42 2.51
CA GLU A 41 -31.48 -12.74 3.44
C GLU A 41 -31.42 -13.41 4.84
N GLU A 42 -31.48 -12.61 5.91
CA GLU A 42 -31.17 -13.08 7.28
C GLU A 42 -32.01 -14.28 7.77
N ASN A 43 -33.24 -14.44 7.28
CA ASN A 43 -34.22 -15.43 7.77
C ASN A 43 -34.67 -16.42 6.69
N HIS A 44 -33.91 -16.59 5.61
CA HIS A 44 -34.27 -17.49 4.53
C HIS A 44 -33.66 -18.90 4.70
N ASP A 45 -34.44 -19.95 4.47
CA ASP A 45 -33.93 -21.32 4.40
C ASP A 45 -33.21 -21.53 3.06
N CYS A 46 -31.90 -21.76 3.12
CA CYS A 46 -31.04 -21.88 1.95
C CYS A 46 -30.70 -23.34 1.61
N ALA A 47 -31.43 -24.33 2.15
CA ALA A 47 -31.21 -25.75 1.84
C ALA A 47 -31.25 -26.02 0.33
N ASP A 48 -32.22 -25.43 -0.38
CA ASP A 48 -32.35 -25.55 -1.83
C ASP A 48 -31.16 -24.93 -2.59
N PHE A 49 -30.65 -23.80 -2.10
CA PHE A 49 -29.43 -23.18 -2.65
C PHE A 49 -28.24 -24.14 -2.52
N PHE A 50 -28.00 -24.70 -1.34
CA PHE A 50 -26.87 -25.62 -1.12
C PHE A 50 -27.04 -26.94 -1.87
N ALA A 51 -28.26 -27.46 -2.00
CA ALA A 51 -28.55 -28.64 -2.82
C ALA A 51 -28.20 -28.37 -4.30
N LYS A 52 -28.60 -27.22 -4.85
CA LYS A 52 -28.21 -26.83 -6.21
C LYS A 52 -26.70 -26.59 -6.33
N ALA A 53 -26.09 -25.87 -5.39
CA ALA A 53 -24.67 -25.53 -5.41
C ALA A 53 -23.79 -26.80 -5.42
N SER A 54 -24.08 -27.75 -4.53
CA SER A 54 -23.31 -29.00 -4.40
C SER A 54 -23.39 -29.90 -5.64
N SER A 55 -24.45 -29.77 -6.45
CA SER A 55 -24.57 -30.49 -7.73
C SER A 55 -23.75 -29.87 -8.88
N ARG A 56 -23.33 -28.61 -8.73
CA ARG A 56 -22.73 -27.79 -9.81
C ARG A 56 -21.32 -27.27 -9.48
N GLY A 57 -20.90 -27.37 -8.23
CA GLY A 57 -19.69 -26.74 -7.73
C GLY A 57 -19.26 -27.22 -6.36
N LYS A 58 -18.19 -26.62 -5.87
CA LYS A 58 -17.67 -26.81 -4.51
C LYS A 58 -17.92 -25.54 -3.71
N THR A 59 -18.39 -25.69 -2.49
CA THR A 59 -18.44 -24.58 -1.54
C THR A 59 -17.03 -24.27 -1.08
N ARG A 60 -16.56 -23.03 -1.31
CA ARG A 60 -15.28 -22.51 -0.83
C ARG A 60 -15.38 -22.00 0.60
N MET A 61 -16.49 -21.32 0.91
CA MET A 61 -16.76 -20.72 2.22
C MET A 61 -18.26 -20.76 2.51
N GLN A 62 -18.63 -20.96 3.77
CA GLN A 62 -20.01 -20.78 4.24
C GLN A 62 -20.01 -19.67 5.28
N TYR A 63 -20.92 -18.71 5.13
CA TYR A 63 -21.07 -17.60 6.05
C TYR A 63 -22.32 -17.81 6.88
N ASN A 64 -22.13 -17.96 8.18
CA ASN A 64 -23.20 -17.96 9.16
C ASN A 64 -22.89 -16.95 10.27
N TYR A 65 -22.64 -15.72 9.86
CA TYR A 65 -22.33 -14.61 10.75
C TYR A 65 -23.55 -13.71 10.93
N LYS A 66 -23.61 -12.99 12.05
CA LYS A 66 -24.72 -12.08 12.34
C LYS A 66 -24.85 -10.98 11.30
N LEU A 67 -23.74 -10.48 10.75
CA LEU A 67 -23.71 -9.33 9.82
C LEU A 67 -23.53 -9.75 8.35
N PHE A 68 -23.28 -11.03 8.10
CA PHE A 68 -23.09 -11.59 6.77
C PHE A 68 -23.46 -13.08 6.74
N LYS A 69 -24.55 -13.41 6.04
CA LYS A 69 -24.96 -14.80 5.77
C LYS A 69 -24.84 -15.08 4.28
N GLY A 70 -24.47 -16.29 3.92
CA GLY A 70 -24.19 -16.59 2.52
C GLY A 70 -23.33 -17.83 2.29
N ALA A 71 -22.87 -17.97 1.06
CA ALA A 71 -21.81 -18.92 0.70
C ALA A 71 -20.95 -18.41 -0.45
N SER A 72 -19.68 -18.79 -0.47
CA SER A 72 -18.81 -18.70 -1.64
C SER A 72 -18.79 -20.05 -2.36
N ILE A 73 -19.15 -20.06 -3.65
CA ILE A 73 -19.25 -21.26 -4.48
C ILE A 73 -18.27 -21.14 -5.66
N GLN A 74 -17.49 -22.19 -5.86
CA GLN A 74 -16.67 -22.42 -7.04
C GLN A 74 -17.40 -23.40 -7.96
N PHE A 75 -17.90 -22.95 -9.10
CA PHE A 75 -18.53 -23.85 -10.07
C PHE A 75 -17.48 -24.78 -10.70
N THR A 76 -17.88 -26.03 -10.96
CA THR A 76 -17.03 -27.03 -11.63
C THR A 76 -17.04 -26.82 -13.13
N ASP A 77 -18.19 -26.39 -13.65
CA ASP A 77 -18.36 -25.88 -15.00
C ASP A 77 -17.99 -24.40 -14.98
N ILE A 78 -16.70 -24.13 -15.18
CA ILE A 78 -16.13 -22.78 -15.18
C ILE A 78 -16.73 -21.99 -16.36
N ASP A 79 -16.86 -22.65 -17.50
CA ASP A 79 -17.35 -22.10 -18.76
C ASP A 79 -18.76 -21.50 -18.66
N ASN A 80 -19.65 -22.14 -17.89
CA ASN A 80 -21.01 -21.65 -17.64
C ASN A 80 -21.19 -20.97 -16.27
N ALA A 81 -20.11 -20.66 -15.55
CA ALA A 81 -20.20 -20.27 -14.14
C ALA A 81 -20.97 -18.95 -13.91
N GLU A 82 -20.87 -17.96 -14.81
CA GLU A 82 -21.61 -16.69 -14.69
C GLU A 82 -23.12 -16.90 -14.87
N ASP A 83 -23.53 -17.74 -15.81
CA ASP A 83 -24.93 -18.12 -16.04
C ASP A 83 -25.46 -18.94 -14.86
N LEU A 84 -24.70 -19.92 -14.39
CA LEU A 84 -25.04 -20.70 -13.20
C LEU A 84 -25.15 -19.80 -11.97
N ALA A 85 -24.23 -18.84 -11.81
CA ALA A 85 -24.27 -17.86 -10.74
C ALA A 85 -25.49 -16.93 -10.86
N SER A 86 -25.84 -16.51 -12.07
CA SER A 86 -27.03 -15.71 -12.33
C SER A 86 -28.32 -16.49 -12.04
N GLU A 87 -28.41 -17.77 -12.43
CA GLU A 87 -29.55 -18.64 -12.07
C GLU A 87 -29.64 -18.78 -10.55
N MET A 88 -28.52 -19.00 -9.88
CA MET A 88 -28.48 -19.12 -8.42
C MET A 88 -28.88 -17.81 -7.73
N ALA A 89 -28.50 -16.65 -8.27
CA ALA A 89 -28.87 -15.34 -7.72
C ALA A 89 -30.35 -15.00 -7.87
N LEU A 90 -31.09 -15.70 -8.75
CA LEU A 90 -32.55 -15.58 -8.89
C LEU A 90 -33.32 -16.48 -7.92
N LEU A 91 -32.63 -17.34 -7.16
CA LEU A 91 -33.29 -18.16 -6.14
C LEU A 91 -33.87 -17.26 -5.04
N PRO A 92 -35.01 -17.63 -4.44
CA PRO A 92 -35.57 -16.92 -3.29
C PRO A 92 -34.52 -16.77 -2.18
N GLY A 93 -34.54 -15.62 -1.51
CA GLY A 93 -33.65 -15.34 -0.37
C GLY A 93 -32.20 -15.00 -0.71
N ILE A 94 -31.83 -14.93 -1.98
CA ILE A 94 -30.52 -14.42 -2.38
C ILE A 94 -30.61 -12.90 -2.57
N LYS A 95 -29.84 -12.18 -1.74
CA LYS A 95 -29.84 -10.71 -1.72
C LYS A 95 -28.93 -10.13 -2.79
N GLN A 96 -27.75 -10.71 -2.97
CA GLN A 96 -26.73 -10.18 -3.86
C GLN A 96 -25.74 -11.28 -4.26
N LYS A 97 -25.17 -11.17 -5.47
CA LYS A 97 -24.01 -11.97 -5.91
C LYS A 97 -22.82 -11.07 -6.19
N TRP A 98 -21.61 -11.58 -5.95
CA TRP A 98 -20.36 -10.92 -6.32
C TRP A 98 -19.31 -11.93 -6.78
N PRO A 99 -18.39 -11.53 -7.67
CA PRO A 99 -17.23 -12.35 -8.00
C PRO A 99 -16.28 -12.44 -6.80
N VAL A 100 -15.58 -13.57 -6.68
CA VAL A 100 -14.43 -13.67 -5.78
C VAL A 100 -13.22 -13.01 -6.45
N GLN A 101 -12.63 -12.02 -5.79
CA GLN A 101 -11.40 -11.35 -6.21
C GLN A 101 -10.27 -11.74 -5.27
N THR A 102 -9.07 -11.94 -5.81
CA THR A 102 -7.88 -12.24 -5.02
C THR A 102 -7.02 -11.01 -4.75
N PHE A 103 -6.40 -11.01 -3.57
CA PHE A 103 -5.55 -9.97 -3.04
C PHE A 103 -4.22 -10.61 -2.67
N SER A 104 -3.12 -10.13 -3.21
CA SER A 104 -1.81 -10.66 -2.84
C SER A 104 -1.49 -10.33 -1.39
N ILE A 105 -0.75 -11.22 -0.72
CA ILE A 105 -0.16 -10.90 0.58
C ILE A 105 0.62 -9.57 0.50
N PRO A 106 0.49 -8.66 1.48
CA PRO A 106 1.20 -7.39 1.46
C PRO A 106 2.71 -7.56 1.31
N ARG A 107 3.32 -6.80 0.40
CA ARG A 107 4.77 -6.77 0.16
C ARG A 107 5.33 -5.41 0.56
N PRO A 108 5.54 -5.15 1.86
CA PRO A 108 6.16 -3.90 2.29
C PRO A 108 7.60 -3.83 1.78
N GLU A 109 8.15 -2.61 1.71
CA GLU A 109 9.57 -2.45 1.44
C GLU A 109 10.37 -2.93 2.65
N ILE A 110 11.20 -3.94 2.44
CA ILE A 110 12.08 -4.49 3.47
C ILE A 110 13.39 -3.73 3.46
N HIS A 111 13.62 -2.91 4.48
CA HIS A 111 14.88 -2.19 4.66
C HIS A 111 15.93 -3.09 5.32
N TRP A 112 15.47 -3.93 6.25
CA TRP A 112 16.33 -4.82 7.00
C TRP A 112 15.53 -5.96 7.65
N THR A 113 16.14 -7.15 7.76
CA THR A 113 15.63 -8.27 8.57
C THR A 113 16.74 -8.83 9.41
N GLY A 114 16.39 -9.39 10.55
CA GLY A 114 17.32 -10.14 11.37
C GLY A 114 17.85 -11.40 10.70
N THR A 115 18.83 -12.01 11.36
CA THR A 115 19.48 -13.23 10.92
C THR A 115 18.75 -14.42 11.56
N PRO A 116 18.19 -15.37 10.78
CA PRO A 116 17.55 -16.56 11.30
C PRO A 116 18.40 -17.34 12.31
N GLY A 117 17.78 -17.80 13.40
CA GLY A 117 18.45 -18.60 14.44
C GLY A 117 19.32 -17.80 15.41
N MET A 118 19.40 -16.46 15.26
CA MET A 118 20.17 -15.60 16.14
C MET A 118 19.32 -15.03 17.29
N GLU A 119 19.88 -15.03 18.50
CA GLU A 119 19.32 -14.33 19.65
C GLU A 119 20.10 -13.02 19.88
N TYR A 120 19.41 -11.88 19.81
CA TYR A 120 20.00 -10.56 20.04
C TYR A 120 20.13 -10.25 21.53
N LYS A 121 21.19 -10.78 22.17
CA LYS A 121 21.43 -10.66 23.63
C LYS A 121 22.09 -9.36 24.05
N SER A 122 22.94 -8.77 23.19
CA SER A 122 23.62 -7.50 23.42
C SER A 122 23.55 -6.65 22.17
N ILE A 123 22.77 -5.58 22.21
CA ILE A 123 22.59 -4.64 21.10
C ILE A 123 23.25 -3.33 21.51
N GLN A 124 24.30 -2.95 20.80
CA GLN A 124 24.85 -1.61 20.97
C GLN A 124 23.95 -0.61 20.27
N LYS A 125 23.62 0.47 20.96
CA LYS A 125 22.78 1.56 20.43
C LYS A 125 23.67 2.75 20.10
N ARG A 126 23.62 3.23 18.86
CA ARG A 126 24.37 4.40 18.38
C ARG A 126 23.41 5.45 17.85
N GLY A 127 23.63 6.71 18.23
CA GLY A 127 22.78 7.83 17.80
C GLY A 127 21.45 7.93 18.57
N PHE A 128 21.25 7.08 19.58
CA PHE A 128 20.15 7.21 20.53
C PHE A 128 20.52 8.24 21.60
N GLU A 129 19.58 9.09 21.99
CA GLU A 129 19.80 10.06 23.07
C GLU A 129 19.97 9.35 24.42
N GLU A 130 20.92 9.80 25.26
CA GLU A 130 21.27 9.18 26.56
C GLU A 130 20.19 9.35 27.67
N ARG A 131 19.06 10.01 27.40
CA ARG A 131 17.88 10.09 28.29
C ARG A 131 16.76 9.21 27.75
N ASP A 132 16.03 8.38 28.50
CA ASP A 132 15.96 8.09 29.93
C ASP A 132 15.52 6.63 30.08
N ALA A 133 16.00 5.93 31.10
CA ALA A 133 15.61 4.54 31.39
C ALA A 133 14.13 4.37 31.84
N ALA A 134 13.33 5.44 31.77
CA ALA A 134 11.93 5.52 32.22
C ALA A 134 10.93 6.10 31.19
N ASN A 135 11.37 6.73 30.09
CA ASN A 135 10.48 7.40 29.13
C ASN A 135 10.43 6.66 27.77
N ASP A 136 9.24 6.62 27.16
CA ASP A 136 9.03 6.08 25.82
C ASP A 136 9.59 7.06 24.77
N THR A 137 10.75 6.74 24.23
CA THR A 137 11.48 7.58 23.25
C THR A 137 11.41 7.02 21.83
N PHE A 138 10.56 6.01 21.59
CA PHE A 138 10.43 5.42 20.27
C PHE A 138 9.79 6.45 19.32
N SER A 139 10.48 6.81 18.24
CA SER A 139 10.08 7.96 17.42
C SER A 139 8.66 7.88 16.86
N PRO A 140 8.12 6.70 16.45
CA PRO A 140 6.70 6.60 16.08
C PRO A 140 5.73 7.00 17.20
N HIS A 141 6.07 6.68 18.46
CA HIS A 141 5.26 7.02 19.63
C HIS A 141 5.31 8.51 19.94
N VAL A 142 6.51 9.11 19.88
CA VAL A 142 6.70 10.55 20.11
C VAL A 142 5.98 11.38 19.03
N MET A 143 6.10 10.98 17.75
CA MET A 143 5.42 11.66 16.63
C MET A 143 3.89 11.67 16.78
N THR A 144 3.34 10.68 17.47
CA THR A 144 1.88 10.48 17.63
C THR A 144 1.40 10.74 19.05
N GLN A 145 2.26 11.21 19.96
CA GLN A 145 1.96 11.46 21.37
C GLN A 145 1.49 10.22 22.17
N ILE A 146 1.82 9.01 21.71
CA ILE A 146 1.56 7.77 22.48
C ILE A 146 2.35 7.81 23.78
N ASP A 147 3.60 8.28 23.74
CA ASP A 147 4.49 8.43 24.88
C ASP A 147 3.83 9.17 26.06
N LYS A 148 3.07 10.23 25.77
CA LYS A 148 2.34 11.00 26.78
C LYS A 148 1.22 10.19 27.43
N LEU A 149 0.39 9.49 26.66
CA LEU A 149 -0.67 8.61 27.21
C LEU A 149 -0.09 7.44 28.01
N ARG A 150 1.02 6.88 27.53
CA ARG A 150 1.75 5.81 28.21
C ARG A 150 2.28 6.28 29.56
N ALA A 151 2.77 7.52 29.66
CA ALA A 151 3.20 8.12 30.91
C ALA A 151 2.06 8.30 31.93
N GLU A 152 0.80 8.43 31.46
CA GLU A 152 -0.41 8.43 32.31
C GLU A 152 -0.86 7.02 32.75
N GLY A 153 -0.20 5.97 32.27
CA GLY A 153 -0.55 4.58 32.57
C GLY A 153 -1.64 4.00 31.67
N VAL A 154 -2.03 4.70 30.60
CA VAL A 154 -2.96 4.19 29.58
C VAL A 154 -2.22 3.20 28.68
N THR A 155 -2.75 2.00 28.50
CA THR A 155 -2.03 0.90 27.85
C THR A 155 -2.81 0.11 26.80
N GLY A 156 -4.09 0.40 26.63
CA GLY A 156 -5.07 -0.42 25.92
C GLY A 156 -5.63 -1.53 26.81
N LYS A 157 -5.53 -1.42 28.13
CA LYS A 157 -5.86 -2.53 29.04
C LYS A 157 -7.34 -2.90 28.97
N GLY A 158 -7.61 -4.19 28.79
CA GLY A 158 -8.98 -4.71 28.74
C GLY A 158 -9.66 -4.56 27.39
N LEU A 159 -8.92 -4.13 26.37
CA LEU A 159 -9.37 -4.06 24.98
C LEU A 159 -8.85 -5.28 24.21
N LYS A 160 -9.67 -5.79 23.29
CA LYS A 160 -9.32 -6.83 22.32
C LYS A 160 -9.14 -6.22 20.94
N VAL A 161 -7.96 -6.39 20.34
CA VAL A 161 -7.66 -5.93 18.98
C VAL A 161 -7.40 -7.14 18.10
N ALA A 162 -8.24 -7.36 17.08
CA ALA A 162 -8.05 -8.41 16.10
C ALA A 162 -7.22 -7.92 14.92
N LEU A 163 -6.25 -8.74 14.50
CA LEU A 163 -5.42 -8.54 13.31
C LEU A 163 -5.81 -9.58 12.26
N VAL A 164 -6.31 -9.10 11.11
CA VAL A 164 -6.51 -9.92 9.92
C VAL A 164 -5.29 -9.75 9.02
N ASP A 165 -4.44 -10.78 8.95
CA ASP A 165 -3.12 -10.71 8.31
C ASP A 165 -2.58 -12.11 7.94
N SER A 166 -1.27 -12.29 7.76
CA SER A 166 -0.60 -13.56 7.45
C SER A 166 -0.41 -14.51 8.64
N GLY A 167 -0.94 -14.16 9.81
CA GLY A 167 -0.73 -14.86 11.08
C GLY A 167 0.22 -14.11 12.02
N ILE A 168 0.52 -14.70 13.18
CA ILE A 168 1.46 -14.14 14.17
C ILE A 168 2.38 -15.25 14.70
N ASP A 169 3.70 -15.06 14.68
CA ASP A 169 4.62 -15.89 15.49
C ASP A 169 4.46 -15.53 16.97
N TYR A 170 3.38 -16.02 17.58
CA TYR A 170 3.04 -15.79 18.98
C TYR A 170 4.07 -16.36 19.95
N LYS A 171 4.98 -17.24 19.48
CA LYS A 171 6.11 -17.74 20.27
C LYS A 171 7.26 -16.73 20.32
N HIS A 172 7.17 -15.61 19.61
CA HIS A 172 8.11 -14.51 19.71
C HIS A 172 8.11 -13.92 21.14
N PRO A 173 9.26 -13.79 21.83
CA PRO A 173 9.30 -13.32 23.22
C PRO A 173 8.68 -11.92 23.42
N ALA A 174 8.89 -11.01 22.47
CA ALA A 174 8.26 -9.69 22.51
C ALA A 174 6.74 -9.73 22.29
N LEU A 175 6.16 -10.86 21.87
CA LEU A 175 4.72 -11.06 21.71
C LEU A 175 4.15 -11.97 22.81
N GLY A 176 4.87 -12.14 23.92
CA GLY A 176 4.42 -12.92 25.09
C GLY A 176 4.79 -14.40 25.05
N GLY A 177 5.20 -14.93 23.90
CA GLY A 177 5.75 -16.29 23.79
C GLY A 177 4.73 -17.44 23.87
N CYS A 178 3.43 -17.15 23.81
CA CYS A 178 2.37 -18.17 23.86
C CYS A 178 1.10 -17.73 23.12
N PHE A 179 0.22 -18.70 22.82
CA PHE A 179 -1.09 -18.48 22.20
C PHE A 179 -2.21 -19.05 23.08
N GLY A 180 -3.33 -18.33 23.12
CA GLY A 180 -4.55 -18.74 23.79
C GLY A 180 -4.81 -18.02 25.11
N LYS A 181 -5.69 -18.57 25.93
CA LYS A 181 -6.15 -17.91 27.16
C LYS A 181 -4.98 -17.50 28.06
N ASN A 182 -4.99 -16.24 28.51
CA ASN A 182 -3.95 -15.59 29.34
C ASN A 182 -2.63 -15.25 28.62
N CYS A 183 -2.53 -15.44 27.30
CA CYS A 183 -1.44 -14.94 26.48
C CYS A 183 -1.75 -13.53 25.95
N LEU A 184 -0.74 -12.84 25.41
CA LEU A 184 -0.96 -11.59 24.68
C LEU A 184 -1.77 -11.86 23.42
N VAL A 185 -1.31 -12.80 22.59
CA VAL A 185 -2.09 -13.35 21.47
C VAL A 185 -3.04 -14.40 22.05
N SER A 186 -4.30 -14.05 22.23
CA SER A 186 -5.21 -14.78 23.12
C SER A 186 -6.36 -15.50 22.44
N PHE A 187 -6.69 -15.12 21.21
CA PHE A 187 -7.76 -15.70 20.41
C PHE A 187 -7.45 -15.56 18.90
N GLY A 188 -8.31 -16.09 18.05
CA GLY A 188 -8.12 -16.12 16.59
C GLY A 188 -7.91 -17.53 16.05
N THR A 189 -7.67 -17.64 14.75
CA THR A 189 -7.63 -18.90 14.01
C THR A 189 -6.90 -18.74 12.67
N ASP A 190 -6.47 -19.85 12.08
CA ASP A 190 -6.09 -19.92 10.67
C ASP A 190 -7.32 -20.26 9.81
N LEU A 191 -7.68 -19.38 8.88
CA LEU A 191 -8.81 -19.60 7.98
C LEU A 191 -8.44 -20.42 6.74
N VAL A 192 -7.15 -20.62 6.47
CA VAL A 192 -6.70 -21.05 5.13
C VAL A 192 -5.65 -22.15 5.10
N GLY A 193 -4.76 -22.22 6.08
CA GLY A 193 -3.65 -23.19 6.13
C GLY A 193 -2.47 -22.83 5.23
N ASP A 194 -1.32 -23.47 5.48
CA ASP A 194 -0.01 -23.10 4.91
C ASP A 194 0.07 -23.11 3.37
N ALA A 195 -0.60 -24.07 2.73
CA ALA A 195 -0.52 -24.28 1.28
C ALA A 195 -1.53 -23.43 0.49
N TYR A 196 -2.31 -22.58 1.16
CA TYR A 196 -3.32 -21.78 0.50
C TYR A 196 -2.69 -20.73 -0.42
N ASP A 197 -3.15 -20.66 -1.67
CA ASP A 197 -2.63 -19.73 -2.69
C ASP A 197 -3.69 -18.74 -3.20
N GLY A 198 -4.89 -18.78 -2.64
CA GLY A 198 -6.06 -17.99 -3.06
C GLY A 198 -7.00 -18.75 -3.99
N SER A 199 -6.45 -19.65 -4.83
CA SER A 199 -7.23 -20.41 -5.81
C SER A 199 -7.67 -21.78 -5.30
N ASN A 200 -6.81 -22.44 -4.53
CA ASN A 200 -7.06 -23.76 -3.97
C ASN A 200 -8.07 -23.73 -2.80
N HIS A 201 -8.47 -24.90 -2.33
CA HIS A 201 -9.40 -25.01 -1.20
C HIS A 201 -8.68 -24.74 0.12
N ALA A 202 -9.22 -23.82 0.92
CA ALA A 202 -8.73 -23.51 2.26
C ALA A 202 -8.74 -24.74 3.18
N LYS A 203 -7.70 -24.91 4.00
CA LYS A 203 -7.59 -25.95 5.02
C LYS A 203 -7.41 -25.30 6.40
N PRO A 204 -8.46 -24.70 6.95
CA PRO A 204 -8.38 -23.97 8.21
C PRO A 204 -7.97 -24.88 9.36
N ASP A 205 -7.28 -24.30 10.33
CA ASP A 205 -6.97 -24.90 11.62
C ASP A 205 -6.92 -23.82 12.72
N ASN A 206 -6.67 -24.24 13.96
CA ASN A 206 -6.71 -23.34 15.11
C ASN A 206 -5.35 -22.67 15.41
N ASP A 207 -4.30 -22.87 14.59
CA ASP A 207 -2.95 -22.35 14.81
C ASP A 207 -2.63 -21.19 13.85
N PRO A 208 -2.84 -19.93 14.26
CA PRO A 208 -2.61 -18.76 13.41
C PRO A 208 -1.11 -18.38 13.30
N MET A 209 -0.21 -19.37 13.27
CA MET A 209 1.23 -19.18 13.19
C MET A 209 1.61 -18.47 11.90
N ASP A 210 2.45 -17.44 12.01
CA ASP A 210 2.97 -16.73 10.84
C ASP A 210 4.15 -17.47 10.22
N CYS A 211 4.10 -17.66 8.90
CA CYS A 211 5.20 -18.15 8.09
C CYS A 211 5.61 -17.21 6.96
N ALA A 212 4.89 -16.10 6.77
CA ALA A 212 5.19 -15.10 5.74
C ALA A 212 5.92 -13.87 6.32
N GLY A 213 5.58 -13.50 7.56
CA GLY A 213 6.30 -12.53 8.37
C GLY A 213 5.63 -11.17 8.54
N HIS A 214 4.70 -10.81 7.66
CA HIS A 214 4.03 -9.51 7.68
C HIS A 214 3.20 -9.32 8.95
N GLY A 215 2.33 -10.29 9.29
CA GLY A 215 1.44 -10.19 10.45
C GLY A 215 2.19 -10.17 11.79
N THR A 216 3.33 -10.87 11.90
CA THR A 216 4.20 -10.76 13.08
C THR A 216 4.79 -9.37 13.25
N HIS A 217 5.09 -8.66 12.15
CA HIS A 217 5.57 -7.27 12.20
C HIS A 217 4.49 -6.30 12.65
N VAL A 218 3.29 -6.43 12.07
CA VAL A 218 2.09 -5.68 12.45
C VAL A 218 1.76 -5.86 13.94
N ALA A 219 1.82 -7.09 14.45
CA ALA A 219 1.56 -7.41 15.85
C ALA A 219 2.52 -6.72 16.83
N GLY A 220 3.80 -6.59 16.45
CA GLY A 220 4.79 -5.89 17.28
C GLY A 220 4.56 -4.39 17.39
N ILE A 221 4.12 -3.76 16.29
CA ILE A 221 3.77 -2.32 16.29
C ILE A 221 2.58 -2.09 17.21
N LEU A 222 1.60 -2.99 17.18
CA LEU A 222 0.43 -2.90 18.04
C LEU A 222 0.79 -3.06 19.51
N ALA A 223 1.48 -4.14 19.90
CA ALA A 223 1.56 -4.51 21.32
C ALA A 223 2.83 -5.29 21.72
N ALA A 224 3.97 -5.08 21.04
CA ALA A 224 5.23 -5.65 21.51
C ALA A 224 5.50 -5.28 22.98
N GLN A 225 5.86 -6.29 23.76
CA GLN A 225 6.32 -6.17 25.13
C GLN A 225 7.78 -5.70 25.16
N LYS A 226 8.24 -5.25 26.33
CA LYS A 226 9.63 -4.84 26.55
C LYS A 226 10.59 -5.92 26.07
N ASN A 227 11.53 -5.54 25.21
CA ASN A 227 12.42 -6.48 24.53
C ASN A 227 13.83 -5.89 24.37
N THR A 228 14.74 -6.68 23.80
CA THR A 228 16.18 -6.34 23.68
C THR A 228 16.47 -5.23 22.69
N MET A 229 15.61 -5.02 21.69
CA MET A 229 15.70 -3.87 20.77
C MET A 229 15.33 -2.55 21.47
N GLY A 230 14.62 -2.64 22.62
CA GLY A 230 14.28 -1.50 23.46
C GLY A 230 13.22 -0.59 22.86
N PHE A 231 12.22 -1.17 22.19
CA PHE A 231 10.94 -0.55 21.87
C PHE A 231 9.80 -1.38 22.48
N THR A 232 8.59 -0.83 22.53
CA THR A 232 7.33 -1.56 22.77
C THR A 232 6.34 -1.21 21.68
N GLY A 233 5.24 -1.95 21.59
CA GLY A 233 4.11 -1.55 20.74
C GLY A 233 3.36 -0.35 21.30
N ALA A 234 2.42 0.17 20.52
CA ALA A 234 1.58 1.31 20.87
C ALA A 234 0.71 1.05 22.11
N ALA A 235 0.06 -0.10 22.16
CA ALA A 235 -0.90 -0.49 23.20
C ALA A 235 -0.55 -1.89 23.78
N PRO A 236 0.56 -2.03 24.53
CA PRO A 236 1.04 -3.33 25.02
C PRO A 236 0.13 -3.98 26.09
N GLY A 237 -0.94 -3.30 26.54
CA GLY A 237 -1.93 -3.83 27.48
C GLY A 237 -3.15 -4.50 26.84
N VAL A 238 -3.27 -4.48 25.51
CA VAL A 238 -4.38 -5.12 24.79
C VAL A 238 -4.26 -6.65 24.79
N GLN A 239 -5.34 -7.32 24.42
CA GLN A 239 -5.34 -8.70 23.94
C GLN A 239 -5.35 -8.71 22.41
N ILE A 240 -4.48 -9.49 21.79
CA ILE A 240 -4.42 -9.63 20.32
C ILE A 240 -5.22 -10.85 19.88
N GLY A 241 -6.08 -10.68 18.87
CA GLY A 241 -6.68 -11.76 18.09
C GLY A 241 -5.91 -11.95 16.78
N ALA A 242 -5.51 -13.18 16.46
CA ALA A 242 -4.75 -13.49 15.23
C ALA A 242 -5.63 -14.21 14.21
N TYR A 243 -6.04 -13.54 13.13
CA TYR A 243 -6.84 -14.12 12.06
C TYR A 243 -5.98 -14.24 10.81
N ARG A 244 -5.46 -15.44 10.60
CA ARG A 244 -4.60 -15.72 9.44
C ARG A 244 -5.48 -15.96 8.20
N ALA A 245 -5.37 -15.06 7.23
CA ALA A 245 -6.14 -15.09 5.99
C ALA A 245 -5.31 -15.49 4.76
N PHE A 246 -4.00 -15.67 4.91
CA PHE A 246 -3.07 -16.07 3.84
C PHE A 246 -2.32 -17.36 4.20
N GLY A 247 -2.00 -18.15 3.18
CA GLY A 247 -0.99 -19.20 3.29
C GLY A 247 0.42 -18.60 3.45
N CYS A 248 1.45 -19.45 3.46
CA CYS A 248 2.83 -18.96 3.58
C CYS A 248 3.31 -18.16 2.37
N ASN A 249 2.65 -18.35 1.23
CA ASN A 249 2.85 -17.61 -0.01
C ASN A 249 1.50 -17.46 -0.71
N GLY A 250 1.38 -16.52 -1.65
CA GLY A 250 0.21 -16.42 -2.52
C GLY A 250 -0.76 -15.30 -2.12
N GLU A 251 -2.05 -15.57 -2.32
CA GLU A 251 -3.12 -14.57 -2.27
C GLU A 251 -4.27 -15.03 -1.36
N ALA A 252 -5.19 -14.11 -1.06
CA ALA A 252 -6.44 -14.40 -0.39
C ALA A 252 -7.63 -13.85 -1.17
N GLY A 253 -8.72 -14.59 -1.21
CA GLY A 253 -9.97 -14.11 -1.79
C GLY A 253 -10.69 -13.15 -0.85
N ASN A 254 -11.44 -12.18 -1.39
CA ASN A 254 -12.39 -11.39 -0.60
C ASN A 254 -13.40 -12.28 0.15
N ASP A 255 -13.68 -13.48 -0.36
CA ASP A 255 -14.49 -14.48 0.32
C ASP A 255 -13.91 -14.92 1.68
N VAL A 256 -12.60 -15.13 1.78
CA VAL A 256 -11.89 -15.41 3.03
C VAL A 256 -11.79 -14.16 3.91
N LEU A 257 -11.48 -13.00 3.32
CA LEU A 257 -11.34 -11.75 4.07
C LEU A 257 -12.65 -11.33 4.75
N ILE A 258 -13.79 -11.48 4.06
CA ILE A 258 -15.12 -11.26 4.65
C ILE A 258 -15.35 -12.21 5.84
N ALA A 259 -14.99 -13.50 5.71
CA ALA A 259 -15.10 -14.45 6.82
C ALA A 259 -14.22 -14.05 8.02
N ALA A 260 -12.96 -13.67 7.78
CA ALA A 260 -12.01 -13.31 8.83
C ALA A 260 -12.50 -12.10 9.66
N PHE A 261 -13.01 -11.05 8.99
CA PHE A 261 -13.54 -9.87 9.67
C PHE A 261 -14.80 -10.19 10.48
N ASN A 262 -15.72 -10.99 9.92
CA ASN A 262 -16.93 -11.37 10.64
C ASN A 262 -16.61 -12.30 11.82
N GLN A 263 -15.67 -13.25 11.67
CA GLN A 263 -15.23 -14.10 12.78
C GLN A 263 -14.59 -13.28 13.91
N ALA A 264 -13.74 -12.30 13.57
CA ALA A 264 -13.17 -11.38 14.55
C ALA A 264 -14.24 -10.59 15.31
N PHE A 265 -15.28 -10.15 14.62
CA PHE A 265 -16.44 -9.50 15.26
C PHE A 265 -17.19 -10.44 16.21
N GLU A 266 -17.52 -11.67 15.79
CA GLU A 266 -18.25 -12.64 16.63
C GLU A 266 -17.44 -13.09 17.86
N ASP A 267 -16.11 -13.17 17.74
CA ASP A 267 -15.21 -13.50 18.85
C ASP A 267 -15.06 -12.34 19.86
N GLY A 268 -15.73 -11.22 19.58
CA GLY A 268 -15.84 -10.05 20.44
C GLY A 268 -14.60 -9.16 20.38
N ALA A 269 -14.00 -8.98 19.21
CA ALA A 269 -12.99 -7.94 19.01
C ALA A 269 -13.61 -6.55 19.26
N ASP A 270 -12.88 -5.72 19.99
CA ASP A 270 -13.29 -4.33 20.25
C ASP A 270 -12.83 -3.40 19.12
N ILE A 271 -11.75 -3.77 18.44
CA ILE A 271 -11.15 -3.08 17.29
C ILE A 271 -10.66 -4.16 16.33
N ILE A 272 -10.86 -3.97 15.02
CA ILE A 272 -10.30 -4.86 13.98
C ILE A 272 -9.35 -4.04 13.13
N SER A 273 -8.17 -4.57 12.85
CA SER A 273 -7.21 -3.95 11.94
C SER A 273 -6.75 -4.94 10.88
N ALA A 274 -6.59 -4.44 9.66
CA ALA A 274 -6.00 -5.19 8.56
C ALA A 274 -5.03 -4.30 7.78
N SER A 275 -3.88 -4.86 7.49
CA SER A 275 -2.84 -4.20 6.69
C SER A 275 -2.80 -4.81 5.28
N ILE A 276 -3.99 -5.00 4.70
CA ILE A 276 -4.28 -5.68 3.44
C ILE A 276 -5.18 -4.77 2.60
N GLY A 277 -5.03 -4.83 1.28
CA GLY A 277 -5.95 -4.18 0.38
C GLY A 277 -5.47 -4.21 -1.07
N GLY A 278 -6.12 -3.42 -1.90
CA GLY A 278 -5.68 -3.14 -3.26
C GLY A 278 -6.63 -2.16 -3.95
N PRO A 279 -6.24 -1.65 -5.11
CA PRO A 279 -6.94 -0.53 -5.72
C PRO A 279 -8.37 -0.89 -6.12
N SER A 280 -9.30 -0.04 -5.73
CA SER A 280 -10.70 -0.11 -6.18
C SER A 280 -11.23 1.32 -6.22
N GLY A 281 -11.48 1.91 -5.06
CA GLY A 281 -12.04 3.26 -4.95
C GLY A 281 -13.57 3.30 -4.95
N TRP A 282 -14.27 2.15 -4.85
CA TRP A 282 -15.73 2.07 -4.63
C TRP A 282 -16.10 1.43 -3.30
N SER A 283 -16.99 2.07 -2.56
CA SER A 283 -17.46 1.62 -1.25
C SER A 283 -18.44 0.43 -1.32
N GLU A 284 -18.95 0.12 -2.53
CA GLU A 284 -19.92 -0.93 -2.83
C GLU A 284 -19.30 -2.31 -3.10
N GLU A 285 -17.98 -2.44 -3.12
CA GLU A 285 -17.29 -3.74 -3.23
C GLU A 285 -17.64 -4.61 -2.00
N PRO A 286 -17.87 -5.94 -2.16
CA PRO A 286 -18.42 -6.78 -1.10
C PRO A 286 -17.60 -6.81 0.19
N TRP A 287 -16.26 -6.73 0.12
CA TRP A 287 -15.44 -6.68 1.32
C TRP A 287 -15.60 -5.32 2.03
N ALA A 288 -15.60 -4.21 1.29
CA ALA A 288 -15.89 -2.89 1.85
C ALA A 288 -17.28 -2.81 2.52
N VAL A 289 -18.30 -3.41 1.90
CA VAL A 289 -19.65 -3.50 2.47
C VAL A 289 -19.66 -4.31 3.77
N ALA A 290 -19.00 -5.47 3.81
CA ALA A 290 -18.94 -6.31 5.00
C ALA A 290 -18.26 -5.59 6.18
N VAL A 291 -17.13 -4.91 5.93
CA VAL A 291 -16.42 -4.16 6.96
C VAL A 291 -17.22 -2.94 7.44
N SER A 292 -17.90 -2.24 6.53
CA SER A 292 -18.76 -1.10 6.89
C SER A 292 -19.86 -1.49 7.88
N ARG A 293 -20.48 -2.67 7.71
CA ARG A 293 -21.51 -3.19 8.62
C ARG A 293 -20.97 -3.48 10.02
N ILE A 294 -19.72 -3.94 10.14
CA ILE A 294 -19.07 -4.14 11.43
C ILE A 294 -18.86 -2.81 12.15
N VAL A 295 -18.41 -1.79 11.43
CA VAL A 295 -18.28 -0.43 11.97
C VAL A 295 -19.63 0.12 12.44
N GLU A 296 -20.71 -0.14 11.69
CA GLU A 296 -22.07 0.24 12.09
C GLU A 296 -22.56 -0.42 13.38
N GLN A 297 -21.98 -1.56 13.78
CA GLN A 297 -22.24 -2.19 15.08
C GLN A 297 -21.35 -1.66 16.22
N GLY A 298 -20.53 -0.63 15.97
CA GLY A 298 -19.73 0.03 16.99
C GLY A 298 -18.34 -0.56 17.21
N VAL A 299 -17.82 -1.34 16.25
CA VAL A 299 -16.45 -1.88 16.27
C VAL A 299 -15.59 -1.11 15.26
N PRO A 300 -14.63 -0.26 15.70
CA PRO A 300 -13.75 0.45 14.78
C PRO A 300 -12.94 -0.51 13.92
N CYS A 301 -12.92 -0.26 12.61
CA CYS A 301 -12.08 -0.99 11.65
C CYS A 301 -11.00 -0.05 11.09
N VAL A 302 -9.74 -0.38 11.34
CA VAL A 302 -8.56 0.43 10.96
C VAL A 302 -7.75 -0.29 9.88
N LEU A 303 -7.76 0.26 8.66
CA LEU A 303 -7.17 -0.37 7.49
C LEU A 303 -6.10 0.52 6.83
N ALA A 304 -5.09 -0.11 6.26
CA ALA A 304 -4.04 0.57 5.50
C ALA A 304 -4.61 1.22 4.22
N ALA A 305 -4.19 2.46 3.91
CA ALA A 305 -4.68 3.18 2.72
C ALA A 305 -4.13 2.62 1.39
N GLY A 306 -3.01 1.90 1.41
CA GLY A 306 -2.32 1.36 0.24
C GLY A 306 -0.94 1.97 0.01
N ASN A 307 -0.12 1.32 -0.83
CA ASN A 307 1.29 1.67 -1.08
C ASN A 307 1.57 2.06 -2.56
N ALA A 308 0.58 2.64 -3.24
CA ALA A 308 0.66 2.99 -4.66
C ALA A 308 0.57 4.53 -4.89
N GLY A 309 1.14 5.32 -3.99
CA GLY A 309 1.15 6.79 -4.08
C GLY A 309 1.81 7.34 -5.34
N ALA A 310 2.73 6.59 -5.95
CA ALA A 310 3.34 6.94 -7.24
C ALA A 310 2.30 7.08 -8.37
N THR A 311 1.19 6.34 -8.30
CA THR A 311 0.13 6.32 -9.32
C THR A 311 -0.72 7.60 -9.32
N GLY A 312 -0.63 8.44 -8.28
CA GLY A 312 -1.39 9.69 -8.16
C GLY A 312 -2.73 9.54 -7.43
N MET A 313 -3.62 10.52 -7.64
CA MET A 313 -4.93 10.62 -6.97
C MET A 313 -5.93 9.56 -7.42
N PHE A 314 -7.02 9.39 -6.65
CA PHE A 314 -8.11 8.44 -6.90
C PHE A 314 -7.69 6.96 -6.87
N TYR A 315 -6.78 6.62 -5.97
CA TYR A 315 -6.23 5.27 -5.84
C TYR A 315 -6.48 4.67 -4.45
N ALA A 316 -7.67 4.95 -3.90
CA ALA A 316 -8.10 4.45 -2.60
C ALA A 316 -8.21 2.91 -2.60
N SER A 317 -7.67 2.29 -1.54
CA SER A 317 -7.71 0.84 -1.37
C SER A 317 -9.11 0.33 -0.97
N THR A 318 -9.49 -0.82 -1.50
CA THR A 318 -10.70 -1.54 -1.08
C THR A 318 -10.66 -1.89 0.41
N ALA A 319 -11.85 -2.09 0.98
CA ALA A 319 -12.18 -2.19 2.40
C ALA A 319 -11.87 -0.93 3.22
N ALA A 320 -10.68 -0.33 3.05
CA ALA A 320 -10.32 0.96 3.66
C ALA A 320 -11.22 2.11 3.17
N ASN A 321 -11.70 2.03 1.93
CA ASN A 321 -12.68 2.93 1.33
C ASN A 321 -14.14 2.65 1.77
N GLY A 322 -14.38 1.65 2.64
CA GLY A 322 -15.71 1.39 3.20
C GLY A 322 -16.25 2.58 3.98
N LYS A 323 -17.58 2.65 4.08
CA LYS A 323 -18.29 3.73 4.78
C LYS A 323 -17.94 3.70 6.26
N LYS A 324 -17.43 4.83 6.78
CA LYS A 324 -16.95 5.01 8.17
C LYS A 324 -15.77 4.11 8.58
N VAL A 325 -15.19 3.37 7.64
CA VAL A 325 -13.97 2.60 7.90
C VAL A 325 -12.79 3.58 7.96
N THR A 326 -11.89 3.43 8.92
CA THR A 326 -10.72 4.31 9.03
C THR A 326 -9.62 3.83 8.09
N ALA A 327 -9.34 4.58 7.02
CA ALA A 327 -8.18 4.41 6.17
C ALA A 327 -6.99 5.21 6.71
N VAL A 328 -5.84 4.58 6.82
CA VAL A 328 -4.63 5.14 7.44
C VAL A 328 -3.52 5.34 6.41
N GLY A 329 -3.14 6.61 6.21
CA GLY A 329 -1.98 6.99 5.41
C GLY A 329 -0.66 6.79 6.16
N SER A 330 0.45 6.76 5.42
CA SER A 330 1.80 6.63 5.99
C SER A 330 2.51 7.98 6.01
N PHE A 331 3.19 8.25 7.13
CA PHE A 331 4.17 9.33 7.24
C PHE A 331 5.57 8.76 7.45
N ASP A 332 6.55 9.48 6.94
CA ASP A 332 7.95 9.11 7.09
C ASP A 332 8.44 9.41 8.49
N ASN A 333 9.08 8.41 9.10
CA ASN A 333 9.60 8.52 10.44
C ASN A 333 10.66 9.63 10.53
N THR A 334 10.67 10.36 11.65
CA THR A 334 11.66 11.42 11.93
C THR A 334 13.06 10.87 12.15
N LYS A 335 13.19 9.55 12.39
CA LYS A 335 14.44 8.84 12.57
C LYS A 335 14.50 7.65 11.63
N SER A 336 15.64 7.43 10.98
CA SER A 336 15.94 6.19 10.27
C SER A 336 16.67 5.22 11.19
N LEU A 337 16.34 3.94 11.07
CA LEU A 337 16.96 2.86 11.83
C LEU A 337 17.66 1.89 10.89
N ALA A 338 18.87 1.49 11.26
CA ALA A 338 19.60 0.42 10.60
C ALA A 338 20.16 -0.52 11.68
N LEU A 339 20.04 -1.84 11.47
CA LEU A 339 20.78 -2.80 12.27
C LEU A 339 21.95 -3.34 11.45
N LEU A 340 23.16 -3.07 11.92
CA LEU A 340 24.40 -3.37 11.24
C LEU A 340 25.13 -4.50 11.96
N ASN A 341 25.83 -5.35 11.21
CA ASN A 341 26.75 -6.30 11.81
C ASN A 341 27.91 -5.54 12.44
N ALA A 342 28.23 -5.86 13.68
CA ALA A 342 29.35 -5.26 14.39
C ALA A 342 30.65 -5.97 13.99
N SER A 343 31.58 -5.23 13.41
CA SER A 343 32.94 -5.68 13.10
C SER A 343 33.96 -4.72 13.72
N LYS A 344 35.25 -5.07 13.67
CA LYS A 344 36.31 -4.26 14.26
C LYS A 344 37.40 -3.92 13.26
N TYR A 345 38.05 -2.77 13.44
CA TYR A 345 39.25 -2.40 12.69
C TYR A 345 40.33 -1.86 13.61
N SER A 346 41.59 -1.95 13.18
CA SER A 346 42.69 -1.24 13.83
C SER A 346 43.54 -0.50 12.81
N ILE A 347 44.15 0.60 13.27
CA ILE A 347 45.06 1.42 12.48
C ILE A 347 46.46 1.24 13.04
N ASP A 348 47.41 0.84 12.18
CA ASP A 348 48.83 0.64 12.51
C ASP A 348 49.08 -0.31 13.71
N GLY A 349 48.17 -1.28 13.92
CA GLY A 349 48.24 -2.22 15.05
C GLY A 349 47.87 -1.60 16.40
N GLY A 350 47.28 -0.41 16.40
CA GLY A 350 46.72 0.24 17.59
C GLY A 350 45.45 -0.45 18.12
N PRO A 351 44.70 0.24 19.01
CA PRO A 351 43.48 -0.32 19.59
C PRO A 351 42.44 -0.69 18.52
N GLU A 352 41.59 -1.66 18.83
CA GLU A 352 40.46 -2.02 17.98
C GLU A 352 39.32 -1.01 18.15
N HIS A 353 38.81 -0.54 17.03
CA HIS A 353 37.65 0.33 16.89
C HIS A 353 36.50 -0.47 16.28
N GLU A 354 35.28 -0.28 16.77
CA GLU A 354 34.11 -0.96 16.24
C GLU A 354 33.48 -0.17 15.08
N PHE A 355 33.00 -0.88 14.06
CA PHE A 355 32.22 -0.30 12.98
C PHE A 355 31.04 -1.22 12.60
N GLY A 356 29.97 -0.60 12.10
CA GLY A 356 28.81 -1.30 11.58
C GLY A 356 28.91 -1.46 10.07
N HIS A 357 28.51 -2.62 9.54
CA HIS A 357 28.34 -2.83 8.10
C HIS A 357 27.07 -3.62 7.80
N LEU A 358 26.52 -3.40 6.61
CA LEU A 358 25.47 -4.24 6.05
C LEU A 358 26.11 -5.28 5.13
N SER A 359 25.87 -6.56 5.41
CA SER A 359 26.38 -7.66 4.57
C SER A 359 25.63 -7.71 3.23
N GLY A 360 26.38 -7.84 2.14
CA GLY A 360 25.85 -8.26 0.84
C GLY A 360 25.89 -9.77 0.69
N LYS A 361 25.57 -10.28 -0.51
CA LYS A 361 25.75 -11.69 -0.89
C LYS A 361 26.89 -11.84 -1.89
N PRO A 362 27.80 -12.84 -1.75
CA PRO A 362 27.93 -13.76 -0.64
C PRO A 362 28.46 -13.07 0.64
N SER A 363 28.39 -13.74 1.79
CA SER A 363 28.65 -13.14 3.11
C SER A 363 29.59 -13.99 3.99
N ALA A 364 30.55 -14.71 3.40
CA ALA A 364 31.47 -15.59 4.15
C ALA A 364 32.57 -14.80 4.91
N TRP A 365 32.15 -13.95 5.85
CA TRP A 365 33.01 -13.07 6.64
C TRP A 365 33.66 -13.73 7.86
N LYS A 366 33.21 -14.92 8.25
CA LYS A 366 33.67 -15.63 9.45
C LYS A 366 35.19 -15.82 9.45
N GLY A 367 35.85 -15.27 10.46
CA GLY A 367 37.30 -15.41 10.66
C GLY A 367 38.15 -14.61 9.67
N VAL A 368 37.56 -13.73 8.87
CA VAL A 368 38.30 -12.89 7.93
C VAL A 368 38.96 -11.73 8.70
N LYS A 369 40.29 -11.74 8.75
CA LYS A 369 41.10 -10.64 9.28
C LYS A 369 42.18 -10.24 8.29
N LEU A 370 41.97 -9.15 7.55
CA LEU A 370 42.81 -8.75 6.42
C LEU A 370 43.03 -7.23 6.37
N PRO A 371 44.16 -6.77 5.78
CA PRO A 371 44.38 -5.37 5.50
C PRO A 371 43.36 -4.82 4.48
N LEU A 372 42.95 -3.57 4.68
CA LEU A 372 42.11 -2.82 3.73
C LEU A 372 42.99 -2.22 2.63
N TRP A 373 42.54 -2.31 1.39
CA TRP A 373 43.20 -1.71 0.22
C TRP A 373 42.19 -0.94 -0.61
N ALA A 374 42.54 0.24 -1.11
CA ALA A 374 41.66 1.05 -1.95
C ALA A 374 42.32 1.33 -3.32
N LEU A 375 41.50 1.31 -4.37
CA LEU A 375 41.93 1.65 -5.73
C LEU A 375 42.21 3.15 -5.86
N ASN A 376 41.36 3.96 -5.26
CA ASN A 376 41.41 5.41 -5.30
C ASN A 376 41.34 6.00 -3.88
N TYR A 377 41.99 7.15 -3.64
CA TYR A 377 41.98 7.88 -2.37
C TYR A 377 41.17 9.19 -2.43
N ASP A 378 40.37 9.38 -3.47
CA ASP A 378 39.46 10.51 -3.66
C ASP A 378 38.01 10.03 -3.60
N THR A 379 37.27 10.49 -2.59
CA THR A 379 35.88 10.12 -2.36
C THR A 379 34.90 10.79 -3.33
N SER A 380 35.35 11.73 -4.17
CA SER A 380 34.50 12.39 -5.18
C SER A 380 34.32 11.57 -6.46
N VAL A 381 35.15 10.56 -6.68
CA VAL A 381 35.17 9.75 -7.90
C VAL A 381 33.93 8.84 -7.94
N ALA A 382 33.01 9.12 -8.86
CA ALA A 382 31.72 8.43 -8.95
C ALA A 382 31.81 7.05 -9.64
N ASP A 383 32.82 6.83 -10.45
CA ASP A 383 33.05 5.64 -11.26
C ASP A 383 34.16 4.74 -10.68
N ASP A 384 34.47 4.86 -9.38
CA ASP A 384 35.54 4.11 -8.71
C ASP A 384 35.43 2.59 -8.91
N GLY A 385 36.37 2.01 -9.66
CA GLY A 385 36.41 0.58 -9.98
C GLY A 385 35.47 0.12 -11.11
N CYS A 386 34.80 1.03 -11.83
CA CYS A 386 33.93 0.71 -12.96
C CYS A 386 34.70 0.24 -14.20
N ASP A 387 35.85 0.86 -14.49
CA ASP A 387 36.68 0.53 -15.63
C ASP A 387 37.72 -0.55 -15.31
N GLU A 388 38.44 -1.02 -16.33
CA GLU A 388 39.57 -1.91 -16.15
C GLU A 388 40.66 -1.24 -15.31
N TRP A 389 41.18 -1.98 -14.31
CA TRP A 389 42.15 -1.41 -13.37
C TRP A 389 43.55 -1.38 -13.98
N PRO A 390 44.43 -0.47 -13.51
CA PRO A 390 45.80 -0.36 -14.01
C PRO A 390 46.54 -1.71 -13.98
N LYS A 391 47.28 -2.06 -15.04
CA LYS A 391 48.00 -3.35 -15.15
C LYS A 391 49.03 -3.60 -14.05
N ASN A 392 49.46 -2.56 -13.35
CA ASN A 392 50.38 -2.64 -12.22
C ASN A 392 49.66 -2.79 -10.86
N THR A 393 48.35 -3.02 -10.85
CA THR A 393 47.61 -3.35 -9.62
C THR A 393 48.18 -4.63 -9.01
N PRO A 394 48.52 -4.65 -7.71
CA PRO A 394 49.05 -5.84 -7.05
C PRO A 394 48.00 -6.96 -6.94
N ASP A 395 48.42 -8.17 -6.60
CA ASP A 395 47.49 -9.24 -6.23
C ASP A 395 46.76 -8.90 -4.92
N LEU A 396 45.43 -8.84 -5.01
CA LEU A 396 44.53 -8.45 -3.93
C LEU A 396 43.96 -9.64 -3.15
N GLY A 397 44.44 -10.86 -3.39
CA GLY A 397 43.94 -12.08 -2.73
C GLY A 397 44.08 -12.11 -1.20
N ASN A 398 44.90 -11.23 -0.63
CA ASN A 398 45.13 -11.07 0.82
C ASN A 398 44.62 -9.72 1.37
N TYR A 399 43.74 -9.04 0.64
CA TYR A 399 43.17 -7.76 1.03
C TYR A 399 41.65 -7.82 1.06
N ILE A 400 41.05 -6.93 1.85
CA ILE A 400 39.67 -6.48 1.64
C ILE A 400 39.76 -5.24 0.77
N VAL A 401 39.10 -5.26 -0.38
CA VAL A 401 39.14 -4.16 -1.35
C VAL A 401 38.03 -3.16 -1.04
N LEU A 402 38.40 -1.92 -0.72
CA LEU A 402 37.49 -0.80 -0.51
C LEU A 402 37.15 -0.12 -1.84
N LEU A 403 35.86 -0.06 -2.19
CA LEU A 403 35.36 0.58 -3.41
C LEU A 403 34.16 1.49 -3.12
N ARG A 404 34.04 2.61 -3.83
CA ARG A 404 32.89 3.51 -3.69
C ARG A 404 31.67 3.00 -4.47
N ARG A 405 30.48 3.04 -3.85
CA ARG A 405 29.19 2.94 -4.55
C ARG A 405 29.03 4.15 -5.47
N GLY A 406 28.60 3.93 -6.72
CA GLY A 406 28.53 5.03 -7.68
C GLY A 406 27.80 4.69 -8.97
N SER A 407 28.34 5.11 -10.11
CA SER A 407 27.66 5.12 -11.41
C SER A 407 27.41 3.74 -12.03
N CYS A 408 28.26 2.75 -11.77
CA CYS A 408 28.12 1.38 -12.25
C CYS A 408 27.65 0.41 -11.15
N THR A 409 27.21 -0.78 -11.58
CA THR A 409 26.71 -1.83 -10.68
C THR A 409 27.80 -2.40 -9.77
N PHE A 410 27.38 -2.97 -8.63
CA PHE A 410 28.29 -3.68 -7.73
C PHE A 410 28.98 -4.86 -8.45
N ASP A 411 28.27 -5.57 -9.32
CA ASP A 411 28.80 -6.66 -10.14
C ASP A 411 29.94 -6.21 -11.07
N ALA A 412 29.78 -5.07 -11.75
CA ALA A 412 30.83 -4.54 -12.63
C ALA A 412 32.13 -4.28 -11.86
N LYS A 413 32.00 -3.64 -10.68
CA LYS A 413 33.12 -3.37 -9.78
C LYS A 413 33.75 -4.66 -9.25
N ALA A 414 32.94 -5.62 -8.82
CA ALA A 414 33.38 -6.90 -8.32
C ALA A 414 34.11 -7.72 -9.41
N ALA A 415 33.60 -7.73 -10.64
CA ALA A 415 34.23 -8.42 -11.76
C ALA A 415 35.62 -7.87 -12.08
N ASN A 416 35.81 -6.56 -12.00
CA ASN A 416 37.14 -5.95 -12.16
C ASN A 416 38.07 -6.26 -10.98
N ALA A 417 37.55 -6.26 -9.74
CA ALA A 417 38.33 -6.62 -8.56
C ALA A 417 38.85 -8.07 -8.60
N VAL A 418 38.03 -9.02 -9.06
CA VAL A 418 38.43 -10.44 -9.20
C VAL A 418 39.57 -10.61 -10.20
N LYS A 419 39.63 -9.81 -11.27
CA LYS A 419 40.78 -9.84 -12.22
C LYS A 419 42.10 -9.49 -11.54
N ALA A 420 42.07 -8.68 -10.48
CA ALA A 420 43.22 -8.36 -9.63
C ALA A 420 43.40 -9.34 -8.45
N GLY A 421 42.67 -10.46 -8.41
CA GLY A 421 42.78 -11.50 -7.39
C GLY A 421 41.92 -11.29 -6.13
N ALA A 422 41.10 -10.24 -6.07
CA ALA A 422 40.28 -9.93 -4.91
C ALA A 422 39.27 -11.04 -4.57
N LYS A 423 39.12 -11.35 -3.28
CA LYS A 423 38.14 -12.32 -2.75
C LYS A 423 37.13 -11.70 -1.81
N TYR A 424 37.45 -10.53 -1.24
CA TYR A 424 36.64 -9.83 -0.25
C TYR A 424 36.52 -8.37 -0.63
N ILE A 425 35.30 -7.84 -0.65
CA ILE A 425 35.03 -6.46 -1.04
C ILE A 425 34.29 -5.74 0.08
N MET A 426 34.71 -4.53 0.36
CA MET A 426 34.00 -3.58 1.19
C MET A 426 33.59 -2.40 0.31
N PHE A 427 32.30 -2.16 0.16
CA PHE A 427 31.80 -0.95 -0.45
C PHE A 427 31.66 0.15 0.61
N TYR A 428 31.82 1.41 0.22
CA TYR A 428 31.29 2.52 1.00
C TYR A 428 30.27 3.28 0.18
N SER A 429 29.16 3.62 0.82
CA SER A 429 28.01 4.20 0.15
C SER A 429 28.27 5.65 -0.26
N ASN A 430 27.62 6.09 -1.34
CA ASN A 430 27.46 7.50 -1.69
C ASN A 430 26.10 8.07 -1.22
N LYS A 431 25.34 7.28 -0.46
CA LYS A 431 24.06 7.61 0.14
C LYS A 431 24.09 7.28 1.63
N GLU A 432 23.39 8.06 2.45
CA GLU A 432 23.28 7.81 3.89
C GLU A 432 22.64 6.46 4.20
N ASP A 433 21.56 6.12 3.48
CA ASP A 433 20.90 4.83 3.61
C ASP A 433 21.70 3.72 2.92
N LEU A 434 22.02 2.68 3.71
CA LEU A 434 22.60 1.44 3.22
C LEU A 434 21.47 0.52 2.73
N ALA A 435 21.68 -0.14 1.60
CA ALA A 435 20.72 -1.07 1.01
C ALA A 435 21.38 -2.44 0.79
N PRO A 436 20.64 -3.56 0.94
CA PRO A 436 21.13 -4.87 0.56
C PRO A 436 21.56 -4.91 -0.90
N PHE A 437 22.57 -5.72 -1.20
CA PHE A 437 23.08 -5.91 -2.56
C PHE A 437 23.63 -7.33 -2.73
N ASP A 438 23.71 -7.79 -3.96
CA ASP A 438 24.16 -9.13 -4.32
C ASP A 438 25.22 -9.03 -5.42
N VAL A 439 26.36 -9.71 -5.20
CA VAL A 439 27.45 -9.90 -6.17
C VAL A 439 27.81 -11.38 -6.34
N SER A 440 26.92 -12.29 -5.95
CA SER A 440 27.12 -13.75 -6.03
C SER A 440 27.17 -14.27 -7.47
N SER A 441 26.66 -13.50 -8.43
CA SER A 441 26.84 -13.73 -9.87
C SER A 441 28.32 -13.69 -10.29
N VAL A 442 29.16 -12.97 -9.55
CA VAL A 442 30.59 -12.81 -9.84
C VAL A 442 31.40 -13.89 -9.12
N GLY A 443 31.79 -14.92 -9.86
CA GLY A 443 32.63 -16.01 -9.35
C GLY A 443 33.96 -15.50 -8.79
N GLY A 444 34.39 -16.06 -7.64
CA GLY A 444 35.65 -15.71 -6.97
C GLY A 444 35.50 -14.82 -5.73
N ILE A 445 34.40 -14.06 -5.64
CA ILE A 445 34.05 -13.31 -4.43
C ILE A 445 33.52 -14.26 -3.36
N LYS A 446 34.06 -14.15 -2.15
CA LYS A 446 33.64 -14.93 -0.97
C LYS A 446 32.75 -14.13 -0.02
N ALA A 447 33.01 -12.83 0.11
CA ALA A 447 32.18 -11.96 0.92
C ALA A 447 32.19 -10.51 0.41
N ALA A 448 31.03 -9.85 0.50
CA ALA A 448 30.89 -8.43 0.27
C ALA A 448 30.06 -7.75 1.37
N SER A 449 30.39 -6.50 1.70
CA SER A 449 29.69 -5.68 2.68
C SER A 449 29.70 -4.23 2.25
N ILE A 450 28.81 -3.41 2.82
CA ILE A 450 28.79 -1.97 2.61
C ILE A 450 28.79 -1.23 3.96
N VAL A 451 29.55 -0.13 4.04
CA VAL A 451 29.59 0.80 5.16
C VAL A 451 29.07 2.18 4.76
N SER A 452 28.82 3.03 5.77
CA SER A 452 28.34 4.40 5.59
C SER A 452 29.34 5.27 4.80
N PRO A 453 28.87 6.37 4.19
CA PRO A 453 29.75 7.33 3.52
C PRO A 453 30.86 7.86 4.45
N GLU A 454 30.54 8.13 5.72
CA GLU A 454 31.47 8.67 6.69
C GLU A 454 32.56 7.66 7.08
N GLN A 455 32.19 6.41 7.32
CA GLN A 455 33.16 5.35 7.63
C GLN A 455 34.12 5.11 6.46
N GLY A 456 33.61 5.10 5.23
CA GLY A 456 34.42 5.00 4.02
C GLY A 456 35.39 6.17 3.87
N ALA A 457 34.92 7.39 4.08
CA ALA A 457 35.76 8.60 4.00
C ALA A 457 36.88 8.59 5.05
N GLU A 458 36.61 8.14 6.28
CA GLU A 458 37.62 7.99 7.34
C GLU A 458 38.73 7.01 6.94
N TRP A 459 38.36 5.86 6.40
CA TRP A 459 39.31 4.86 5.93
C TRP A 459 40.12 5.36 4.73
N ILE A 460 39.48 6.01 3.77
CA ILE A 460 40.17 6.64 2.62
C ILE A 460 41.19 7.69 3.08
N ALA A 461 40.82 8.56 4.02
CA ALA A 461 41.74 9.56 4.57
C ALA A 461 42.94 8.92 5.28
N SER A 462 42.71 7.84 6.03
CA SER A 462 43.77 7.09 6.72
C SER A 462 44.71 6.36 5.75
N LEU A 463 44.16 5.72 4.70
CA LEU A 463 44.95 5.07 3.64
C LEU A 463 45.77 6.10 2.84
N LYS A 464 45.19 7.27 2.54
CA LYS A 464 45.90 8.40 1.89
C LYS A 464 47.08 8.89 2.74
N ALA A 465 46.94 8.86 4.06
CA ALA A 465 48.00 9.15 5.03
C ALA A 465 49.00 7.98 5.21
N LYS A 466 48.93 6.94 4.37
CA LYS A 466 49.79 5.74 4.39
C LYS A 466 49.70 4.91 5.67
N LYS A 467 48.59 5.01 6.40
CA LYS A 467 48.32 4.15 7.56
C LYS A 467 47.82 2.79 7.11
N LYS A 468 48.18 1.73 7.85
CA LYS A 468 47.69 0.37 7.61
C LYS A 468 46.41 0.12 8.41
N ILE A 469 45.30 -0.05 7.71
CA ILE A 469 44.03 -0.44 8.30
C ILE A 469 43.87 -1.96 8.19
N THR A 470 43.54 -2.64 9.28
CA THR A 470 43.22 -4.08 9.29
C THR A 470 41.80 -4.27 9.78
N LEU A 471 40.94 -4.90 8.98
CA LEU A 471 39.58 -5.23 9.40
C LEU A 471 39.55 -6.65 9.96
N SER A 472 38.83 -6.84 11.06
CA SER A 472 38.45 -8.12 11.67
C SER A 472 36.94 -8.25 11.55
N MET A 473 36.50 -9.05 10.59
CA MET A 473 35.10 -9.12 10.16
C MET A 473 34.33 -10.18 10.96
N SER A 474 33.10 -9.83 11.31
CA SER A 474 32.06 -10.78 11.73
C SER A 474 31.11 -11.04 10.57
N ASP A 475 30.58 -12.27 10.49
CA ASP A 475 29.43 -12.60 9.65
C ASP A 475 28.10 -12.40 10.39
N GLY A 476 28.14 -11.85 11.60
CA GLY A 476 27.01 -11.65 12.49
C GLY A 476 26.61 -12.90 13.28
N SER A 477 27.27 -14.04 13.07
CA SER A 477 26.96 -15.30 13.77
C SER A 477 27.35 -15.31 15.26
N ASP A 478 28.07 -14.29 15.71
CA ASP A 478 28.40 -14.04 17.12
C ASP A 478 27.30 -13.25 17.87
N GLY A 479 26.28 -12.76 17.16
CA GLY A 479 25.14 -12.03 17.73
C GLY A 479 25.44 -10.57 18.04
N ASN A 480 26.62 -10.07 17.69
CA ASN A 480 27.00 -8.68 17.91
C ASN A 480 26.48 -7.79 16.78
N VAL A 481 25.56 -6.89 17.13
CA VAL A 481 24.94 -5.96 16.19
C VAL A 481 24.90 -4.54 16.75
N ILE A 482 24.92 -3.57 15.85
CA ILE A 482 24.78 -2.15 16.15
C ILE A 482 23.41 -1.71 15.63
N LEU A 483 22.54 -1.28 16.53
CA LEU A 483 21.34 -0.53 16.19
C LEU A 483 21.73 0.93 16.07
N GLU A 484 21.77 1.42 14.84
CA GLU A 484 22.10 2.80 14.51
C GLU A 484 20.82 3.57 14.21
N GLN A 485 20.69 4.74 14.84
CA GLN A 485 19.63 5.69 14.59
C GLN A 485 20.21 6.99 14.03
N LYS A 486 19.65 7.48 12.93
CA LYS A 486 19.99 8.79 12.34
C LYS A 486 18.74 9.64 12.19
N HIS A 487 18.89 10.97 12.15
CA HIS A 487 17.77 11.86 11.84
C HIS A 487 17.44 11.78 10.34
N ASN A 488 16.16 11.69 10.01
CA ASN A 488 15.71 11.79 8.63
C ASN A 488 15.68 13.27 8.21
N ASN A 489 16.66 13.71 7.43
CA ASN A 489 16.76 15.12 7.03
C ASN A 489 16.00 15.45 5.73
N ILE A 490 15.42 14.46 5.06
CA ILE A 490 14.82 14.64 3.72
C ILE A 490 13.30 14.68 3.81
N THR A 491 12.71 13.73 4.55
CA THR A 491 11.27 13.52 4.58
C THR A 491 10.71 13.38 6.00
N ALA A 492 11.44 13.75 7.06
CA ALA A 492 10.95 13.62 8.44
C ALA A 492 9.56 14.24 8.62
N GLY A 493 8.57 13.41 8.97
CA GLY A 493 7.20 13.84 9.18
C GLY A 493 6.42 14.17 7.90
N ALA A 494 7.00 14.03 6.71
CA ALA A 494 6.24 14.15 5.46
C ALA A 494 5.32 12.95 5.26
N ALA A 495 4.22 13.12 4.50
CA ALA A 495 3.47 11.98 3.98
C ALA A 495 4.42 11.14 3.11
N SER A 496 4.46 9.83 3.33
CA SER A 496 5.32 8.91 2.58
C SER A 496 4.92 8.93 1.11
N THR A 497 5.89 9.02 0.19
CA THR A 497 5.63 9.09 -1.26
C THR A 497 4.90 7.87 -1.81
N PHE A 498 5.06 6.71 -1.16
CA PHE A 498 4.35 5.48 -1.51
C PHE A 498 2.91 5.44 -0.98
N SER A 499 2.49 6.30 -0.04
CA SER A 499 1.15 6.22 0.55
C SER A 499 0.09 6.49 -0.53
N SER A 500 -0.85 5.58 -0.74
CA SER A 500 -1.94 5.76 -1.71
C SER A 500 -2.81 6.96 -1.38
N TRP A 501 -3.29 7.63 -2.42
CA TRP A 501 -4.09 8.85 -2.32
C TRP A 501 -5.56 8.55 -2.55
N GLY A 502 -6.43 9.28 -1.86
CA GLY A 502 -7.82 9.44 -2.28
C GLY A 502 -7.97 10.52 -3.37
N PRO A 503 -9.16 11.13 -3.49
CA PRO A 503 -10.44 10.69 -2.90
C PRO A 503 -10.87 9.30 -3.37
N THR A 504 -12.02 8.81 -2.90
CA THR A 504 -12.71 7.71 -3.61
C THR A 504 -13.38 8.22 -4.89
N TRP A 505 -13.90 7.34 -5.74
CA TRP A 505 -14.63 7.77 -6.95
C TRP A 505 -15.96 8.46 -6.62
N GLU A 506 -16.50 8.24 -5.43
CA GLU A 506 -17.65 8.93 -4.85
C GLU A 506 -17.27 10.22 -4.10
N MET A 507 -16.01 10.66 -4.22
CA MET A 507 -15.45 11.86 -3.58
C MET A 507 -15.38 11.81 -2.04
N ASP A 508 -15.43 10.63 -1.43
CA ASP A 508 -15.17 10.50 0.01
C ASP A 508 -13.69 10.81 0.32
N VAL A 509 -13.46 11.43 1.48
CA VAL A 509 -12.11 11.78 1.96
C VAL A 509 -11.40 10.51 2.43
N LYS A 510 -10.31 10.16 1.74
CA LYS A 510 -9.39 9.09 2.09
C LYS A 510 -7.94 9.54 1.82
N PRO A 511 -6.96 9.15 2.65
CA PRO A 511 -7.14 8.53 3.97
C PRO A 511 -7.84 9.50 4.96
N GLN A 512 -8.33 8.99 6.10
CA GLN A 512 -8.89 9.84 7.16
C GLN A 512 -7.80 10.70 7.81
N PHE A 513 -6.64 10.10 8.07
CA PHE A 513 -5.44 10.66 8.66
C PHE A 513 -4.32 9.62 8.51
N GLY A 514 -3.13 9.86 9.08
CA GLY A 514 -2.06 8.87 9.06
C GLY A 514 -1.18 8.85 10.29
N ALA A 515 -0.24 7.91 10.27
CA ALA A 515 0.75 7.70 11.32
C ALA A 515 2.09 7.27 10.70
N PRO A 516 3.19 7.26 11.47
CA PRO A 516 4.48 6.76 10.99
C PRO A 516 4.39 5.34 10.43
N GLY A 517 4.72 5.20 9.15
CA GLY A 517 4.72 3.92 8.42
C GLY A 517 5.99 3.67 7.60
N GLY A 518 6.87 4.66 7.46
CA GLY A 518 8.18 4.50 6.81
C GLY A 518 9.29 4.10 7.79
N LYS A 519 10.06 3.06 7.46
CA LYS A 519 11.23 2.55 8.21
C LYS A 519 10.92 2.25 9.69
N ILE A 520 9.90 1.43 9.93
CA ILE A 520 9.43 1.06 11.26
C ILE A 520 10.09 -0.24 11.71
N LEU A 521 10.81 -0.17 12.83
CA LEU A 521 11.35 -1.35 13.54
C LEU A 521 10.21 -2.06 14.28
N SER A 522 10.07 -3.36 14.04
CA SER A 522 9.13 -4.21 14.78
C SER A 522 9.61 -5.66 14.82
N THR A 523 8.81 -6.52 15.46
CA THR A 523 9.01 -7.97 15.47
C THR A 523 8.91 -8.58 14.07
N TYR A 524 9.45 -9.77 13.92
CA TYR A 524 9.40 -10.58 12.71
C TYR A 524 9.47 -12.05 13.14
N PRO A 525 9.07 -13.04 12.33
CA PRO A 525 9.12 -14.43 12.77
C PRO A 525 10.52 -14.82 13.22
N ARG A 526 10.63 -15.62 14.30
CA ARG A 526 11.93 -16.05 14.82
C ARG A 526 12.73 -16.85 13.80
N SER A 527 12.03 -17.64 12.98
CA SER A 527 12.58 -18.38 11.84
C SER A 527 13.16 -17.46 10.75
N MET A 528 12.75 -16.19 10.72
CA MET A 528 13.17 -15.17 9.76
C MET A 528 14.03 -14.07 10.41
N GLY A 529 14.51 -14.29 11.63
CA GLY A 529 15.43 -13.38 12.31
C GLY A 529 14.81 -12.46 13.36
N SER A 530 13.58 -12.72 13.84
CA SER A 530 12.95 -12.09 15.02
C SER A 530 12.59 -10.60 14.92
N TYR A 531 13.29 -9.78 14.14
CA TYR A 531 13.00 -8.35 13.98
C TYR A 531 13.24 -7.89 12.55
N ALA A 532 12.56 -6.84 12.13
CA ALA A 532 12.73 -6.24 10.81
C ALA A 532 12.40 -4.73 10.83
N VAL A 533 12.95 -4.01 9.86
CA VAL A 533 12.60 -2.61 9.56
C VAL A 533 11.87 -2.60 8.22
N LEU A 534 10.59 -2.24 8.25
CA LEU A 534 9.71 -2.27 7.07
C LEU A 534 9.11 -0.88 6.81
N SER A 535 8.77 -0.60 5.55
CA SER A 535 7.96 0.58 5.17
C SER A 535 6.65 0.16 4.51
N GLY A 536 5.57 0.83 4.89
CA GLY A 536 4.25 0.71 4.28
C GLY A 536 3.15 1.34 5.13
N THR A 537 2.01 1.66 4.52
CA THR A 537 0.76 1.97 5.26
C THR A 537 0.36 0.81 6.17
N SER A 538 0.78 -0.41 5.84
CA SER A 538 0.71 -1.60 6.69
C SER A 538 1.34 -1.45 8.07
N MET A 539 2.33 -0.58 8.24
CA MET A 539 2.96 -0.30 9.53
C MET A 539 2.25 0.84 10.27
N ALA A 540 1.67 1.80 9.54
CA ALA A 540 0.89 2.89 10.13
C ALA A 540 -0.47 2.43 10.70
N SER A 541 -1.14 1.49 10.02
CA SER A 541 -2.44 0.94 10.43
C SER A 541 -2.46 0.34 11.86
N PRO A 542 -1.57 -0.61 12.24
CA PRO A 542 -1.55 -1.16 13.60
C PRO A 542 -1.15 -0.14 14.67
N LEU A 543 -0.34 0.86 14.31
CA LEU A 543 -0.01 1.96 15.20
C LEU A 543 -1.27 2.76 15.55
N VAL A 544 -2.09 3.10 14.55
CA VAL A 544 -3.40 3.73 14.74
C VAL A 544 -4.37 2.82 15.50
N ALA A 545 -4.43 1.53 15.21
CA ALA A 545 -5.27 0.59 15.96
C ALA A 545 -4.91 0.58 17.46
N GLY A 546 -3.61 0.65 17.79
CA GLY A 546 -3.14 0.86 19.15
C GLY A 546 -3.60 2.20 19.73
N ILE A 547 -3.49 3.31 19.00
CA ILE A 547 -3.97 4.63 19.42
C ILE A 547 -5.49 4.61 19.69
N VAL A 548 -6.28 3.96 18.85
CA VAL A 548 -7.73 3.77 19.05
C VAL A 548 -7.98 3.03 20.38
N ALA A 549 -7.21 1.99 20.69
CA ALA A 549 -7.32 1.28 21.97
C ALA A 549 -6.95 2.16 23.18
N LEU A 550 -5.91 3.00 23.06
CA LEU A 550 -5.51 3.94 24.11
C LEU A 550 -6.59 5.01 24.35
N ILE A 551 -7.15 5.59 23.28
CA ILE A 551 -8.24 6.56 23.37
C ILE A 551 -9.48 5.91 23.97
N ALA A 552 -9.79 4.67 23.58
CA ALA A 552 -10.93 3.94 24.11
C ALA A 552 -10.83 3.69 25.62
N GLU A 553 -9.64 3.33 26.12
CA GLU A 553 -9.37 3.22 27.56
C GLU A 553 -9.49 4.59 28.26
N ALA A 554 -8.84 5.62 27.73
CA ALA A 554 -8.81 6.95 28.35
C ALA A 554 -10.19 7.62 28.42
N ARG A 555 -11.03 7.40 27.39
CA ARG A 555 -12.35 8.05 27.27
C ARG A 555 -13.52 7.15 27.70
N GLY A 556 -13.30 5.84 27.84
CA GLY A 556 -14.35 4.88 28.17
C GLY A 556 -15.40 4.68 27.07
N THR A 557 -15.03 4.90 25.80
CA THR A 557 -15.93 4.73 24.64
C THR A 557 -15.20 4.09 23.48
N ARG A 558 -15.93 3.34 22.66
CA ARG A 558 -15.43 2.70 21.43
C ARG A 558 -16.20 3.14 20.18
N ASP A 559 -17.04 4.17 20.32
CA ASP A 559 -17.85 4.70 19.21
C ASP A 559 -16.95 5.08 18.02
N PRO A 560 -17.03 4.36 16.89
CA PRO A 560 -16.12 4.55 15.77
C PRO A 560 -16.19 5.98 15.21
N ALA A 561 -17.39 6.56 15.12
CA ALA A 561 -17.55 7.89 14.55
C ALA A 561 -16.92 8.96 15.45
N LEU A 562 -17.11 8.85 16.77
CA LEU A 562 -16.49 9.78 17.71
C LEU A 562 -14.97 9.67 17.71
N ILE A 563 -14.41 8.46 17.70
CA ILE A 563 -12.96 8.26 17.69
C ILE A 563 -12.34 8.77 16.39
N GLU A 564 -12.95 8.49 15.24
CA GLU A 564 -12.48 9.02 13.94
C GLU A 564 -12.51 10.56 13.93
N ASN A 565 -13.61 11.16 14.41
CA ASN A 565 -13.73 12.62 14.48
C ASN A 565 -12.69 13.23 15.41
N LEU A 566 -12.44 12.63 16.58
CA LEU A 566 -11.40 13.08 17.52
C LEU A 566 -10.01 13.04 16.88
N LEU A 567 -9.67 11.91 16.27
CA LEU A 567 -8.36 11.70 15.65
C LEU A 567 -8.13 12.62 14.46
N SER A 568 -9.14 12.80 13.60
CA SER A 568 -9.05 13.75 12.49
C SER A 568 -8.95 15.19 13.00
N ALA A 569 -9.79 15.56 13.98
CA ALA A 569 -9.86 16.92 14.50
C ALA A 569 -8.57 17.38 15.19
N SER A 570 -7.87 16.48 15.88
CA SER A 570 -6.64 16.79 16.61
C SER A 570 -5.37 16.39 15.85
N ALA A 571 -5.48 15.85 14.64
CA ALA A 571 -4.32 15.50 13.83
C ALA A 571 -3.54 16.76 13.44
N ASN A 572 -2.25 16.57 13.13
CA ASN A 572 -1.30 17.63 12.78
C ASN A 572 -0.98 17.58 11.27
N PRO A 573 -1.62 18.43 10.44
CA PRO A 573 -1.31 18.53 9.01
C PRO A 573 0.16 18.90 8.75
N GLN A 574 0.76 18.27 7.76
CA GLN A 574 2.17 18.44 7.40
C GLN A 574 2.33 19.22 6.10
N LEU A 575 3.50 19.84 5.93
CA LEU A 575 3.88 20.49 4.69
C LEU A 575 4.06 19.47 3.57
N PHE A 576 3.77 19.89 2.34
CA PHE A 576 3.97 19.05 1.16
C PHE A 576 5.46 18.80 0.94
N ASN A 577 5.79 17.54 0.62
CA ASN A 577 7.14 17.11 0.26
C ASN A 577 7.03 16.18 -0.95
N ASP A 578 7.84 16.41 -1.98
CA ASP A 578 7.85 15.63 -3.22
C ASP A 578 8.76 14.38 -3.17
N GLY A 579 9.19 13.99 -1.98
CA GLY A 579 10.22 12.97 -1.71
C GLY A 579 11.64 13.53 -1.66
N LYS A 580 11.85 14.81 -1.95
CA LYS A 580 13.17 15.46 -1.97
C LYS A 580 13.18 16.79 -1.24
N THR A 581 12.13 17.60 -1.39
CA THR A 581 12.09 18.98 -0.89
C THR A 581 10.74 19.28 -0.24
N PHE A 582 10.77 19.97 0.89
CA PHE A 582 9.59 20.55 1.52
C PHE A 582 9.20 21.86 0.85
N TYR A 583 7.91 22.03 0.61
CA TYR A 583 7.31 23.26 0.12
C TYR A 583 6.69 24.06 1.28
N ASP A 584 6.40 25.34 1.05
CA ASP A 584 5.87 26.27 2.07
C ASP A 584 4.35 26.19 2.25
N PHE A 585 3.71 25.16 1.70
CA PHE A 585 2.27 24.90 1.77
C PHE A 585 1.97 23.49 2.29
N LEU A 586 0.77 23.30 2.84
CA LEU A 586 0.32 22.00 3.36
C LEU A 586 0.15 20.98 2.23
N ALA A 587 0.49 19.72 2.53
CA ALA A 587 0.12 18.59 1.69
C ALA A 587 -1.42 18.53 1.53
N PRO A 588 -1.91 18.10 0.36
CA PRO A 588 -3.33 18.08 0.06
C PRO A 588 -4.04 17.02 0.92
N VAL A 589 -5.30 17.28 1.27
CA VAL A 589 -6.13 16.36 2.08
C VAL A 589 -6.22 14.95 1.46
N PRO A 590 -6.40 14.78 0.12
CA PRO A 590 -6.33 13.46 -0.52
C PRO A 590 -5.05 12.64 -0.26
N GLN A 591 -3.93 13.27 0.10
CA GLN A 591 -2.68 12.59 0.44
C GLN A 591 -2.61 12.22 1.92
N GLN A 592 -2.98 13.16 2.80
CA GLN A 592 -2.63 13.10 4.22
C GLN A 592 -3.83 13.03 5.19
N GLY A 593 -5.05 13.21 4.69
CA GLY A 593 -6.25 13.37 5.51
C GLY A 593 -6.12 14.52 6.51
N GLY A 594 -6.43 14.24 7.77
CA GLY A 594 -6.22 15.14 8.92
C GLY A 594 -4.75 15.44 9.26
N GLY A 595 -3.79 14.68 8.73
CA GLY A 595 -2.38 14.77 9.12
C GLY A 595 -1.93 13.63 10.04
N ILE A 596 -0.85 13.87 10.79
CA ILE A 596 -0.32 12.89 11.76
C ILE A 596 -1.19 12.90 13.01
N VAL A 597 -1.78 11.75 13.35
CA VAL A 597 -2.62 11.60 14.56
C VAL A 597 -1.87 12.02 15.84
N GLN A 598 -2.58 12.71 16.74
CA GLN A 598 -2.06 13.14 18.05
C GLN A 598 -2.90 12.48 19.15
N ALA A 599 -2.44 11.32 19.64
CA ALA A 599 -3.20 10.41 20.50
C ALA A 599 -3.61 11.05 21.83
N HIS A 600 -2.68 11.72 22.51
CA HIS A 600 -2.96 12.38 23.79
C HIS A 600 -3.96 13.53 23.62
N ASP A 601 -3.77 14.38 22.59
CA ASP A 601 -4.68 15.49 22.32
C ASP A 601 -6.09 14.98 21.99
N ALA A 602 -6.23 13.92 21.18
CA ALA A 602 -7.51 13.26 20.89
C ALA A 602 -8.16 12.68 22.16
N ALA A 603 -7.38 12.01 23.02
CA ALA A 603 -7.89 11.40 24.25
C ALA A 603 -8.48 12.45 25.21
N HIS A 604 -7.85 13.62 25.32
CA HIS A 604 -8.21 14.65 26.29
C HIS A 604 -9.10 15.78 25.74
N ALA A 605 -9.33 15.82 24.42
CA ALA A 605 -10.16 16.83 23.77
C ALA A 605 -11.53 17.01 24.44
N LYS A 606 -11.86 18.27 24.71
CA LYS A 606 -13.14 18.71 25.30
C LYS A 606 -14.07 19.37 24.29
N VAL A 607 -13.52 19.94 23.23
CA VAL A 607 -14.29 20.39 22.08
C VAL A 607 -14.39 19.23 21.09
N LEU A 608 -15.61 18.88 20.70
CA LEU A 608 -15.89 17.76 19.79
C LEU A 608 -16.49 18.27 18.49
N LEU A 609 -16.00 17.76 17.37
CA LEU A 609 -16.58 17.99 16.05
C LEU A 609 -17.47 16.80 15.67
N SER A 610 -18.61 17.07 15.03
CA SER A 610 -19.53 16.01 14.59
C SER A 610 -19.13 15.33 13.27
N ARG A 611 -18.04 15.77 12.63
CA ARG A 611 -17.53 15.21 11.37
C ARG A 611 -16.01 15.11 11.41
N SER A 612 -15.47 14.15 10.67
CA SER A 612 -14.03 13.95 10.46
C SER A 612 -13.51 14.71 9.24
N SER A 613 -14.38 15.10 8.31
CA SER A 613 -14.04 15.87 7.12
C SER A 613 -15.29 16.47 6.42
N LEU A 614 -15.07 17.32 5.42
CA LEU A 614 -16.09 17.91 4.54
C LEU A 614 -15.71 17.67 3.06
N SER A 615 -16.56 16.99 2.29
CA SER A 615 -16.37 16.84 0.84
C SER A 615 -17.44 17.62 0.08
N PHE A 616 -17.01 18.62 -0.68
CA PHE A 616 -17.86 19.49 -1.50
C PHE A 616 -18.16 18.88 -2.88
N ASN A 617 -17.64 17.68 -3.16
CA ASN A 617 -17.81 16.91 -4.39
C ASN A 617 -17.19 17.59 -5.63
N ASP A 618 -17.44 17.03 -6.82
CA ASP A 618 -17.07 17.58 -8.12
C ASP A 618 -18.01 18.71 -8.56
N THR A 619 -17.79 19.29 -9.75
CA THR A 619 -18.58 20.44 -10.22
C THR A 619 -20.03 20.08 -10.55
N ASP A 620 -20.29 18.86 -11.02
CA ASP A 620 -21.63 18.42 -11.40
C ASP A 620 -22.49 18.09 -10.18
N HIS A 621 -21.87 17.56 -9.13
CA HIS A 621 -22.53 17.19 -7.88
C HIS A 621 -22.16 18.15 -6.74
N PHE A 622 -21.77 19.39 -7.07
CA PHE A 622 -21.23 20.36 -6.12
C PHE A 622 -22.22 20.65 -4.99
N VAL A 623 -21.75 20.48 -3.75
CA VAL A 623 -22.54 20.76 -2.55
C VAL A 623 -22.12 22.12 -1.99
N GLU A 624 -22.82 23.19 -2.35
CA GLU A 624 -22.39 24.57 -2.01
C GLU A 624 -22.19 24.82 -0.51
N SER A 625 -23.02 24.20 0.33
CA SER A 625 -23.02 24.37 1.78
C SER A 625 -23.03 23.03 2.52
N LEU A 626 -22.12 22.89 3.48
CA LEU A 626 -22.04 21.77 4.42
C LEU A 626 -22.05 22.30 5.84
N ASN A 627 -22.42 21.45 6.81
CA ASN A 627 -22.45 21.85 8.22
C ASN A 627 -21.71 20.86 9.11
N PHE A 628 -21.20 21.35 10.24
CA PHE A 628 -20.72 20.50 11.33
C PHE A 628 -21.14 21.10 12.67
N THR A 629 -21.29 20.25 13.68
CA THR A 629 -21.59 20.67 15.04
C THR A 629 -20.30 20.73 15.85
N VAL A 630 -20.14 21.81 16.61
CA VAL A 630 -19.10 21.98 17.63
C VAL A 630 -19.75 21.84 19.00
N LYS A 631 -19.27 20.89 19.81
CA LYS A 631 -19.79 20.65 21.16
C LYS A 631 -18.71 20.90 22.20
N ASN A 632 -19.02 21.69 23.23
CA ASN A 632 -18.15 21.87 24.38
C ASN A 632 -18.53 20.88 25.49
N THR A 633 -17.69 19.88 25.73
CA THR A 633 -17.85 18.91 26.83
C THR A 633 -17.03 19.28 28.08
N GLY A 634 -16.37 20.44 28.05
CA GLY A 634 -15.67 21.03 29.19
C GLY A 634 -16.62 21.53 30.27
N LYS A 635 -16.03 21.99 31.38
CA LYS A 635 -16.77 22.50 32.55
C LYS A 635 -16.97 24.03 32.54
N LYS A 636 -16.41 24.72 31.55
CA LYS A 636 -16.44 26.17 31.41
C LYS A 636 -16.82 26.53 29.99
N GLN A 637 -17.40 27.72 29.85
CA GLN A 637 -17.60 28.37 28.57
C GLN A 637 -16.26 28.53 27.82
N ILE A 638 -16.29 28.40 26.50
CA ILE A 638 -15.13 28.57 25.62
C ILE A 638 -15.47 29.51 24.47
N ASP A 639 -14.54 30.42 24.17
CA ASP A 639 -14.57 31.23 22.95
C ASP A 639 -13.70 30.56 21.89
N LEU A 640 -14.29 30.32 20.72
CA LEU A 640 -13.64 29.70 19.57
C LEU A 640 -13.61 30.67 18.40
N GLN A 641 -12.47 30.71 17.72
CA GLN A 641 -12.29 31.37 16.44
C GLN A 641 -12.25 30.33 15.33
N ILE A 642 -13.08 30.53 14.30
CA ILE A 642 -13.20 29.65 13.15
C ILE A 642 -12.62 30.37 11.93
N SER A 643 -11.72 29.70 11.22
CA SER A 643 -11.10 30.17 9.98
C SER A 643 -10.81 28.98 9.07
N HIS A 644 -10.05 29.17 7.99
CA HIS A 644 -9.47 28.06 7.25
C HIS A 644 -8.04 28.35 6.79
N VAL A 645 -7.29 27.28 6.55
CA VAL A 645 -5.96 27.29 5.94
C VAL A 645 -6.03 26.39 4.69
N PRO A 646 -5.78 26.92 3.49
CA PRO A 646 -5.77 26.10 2.28
C PRO A 646 -4.56 25.17 2.25
N ALA A 647 -4.75 23.98 1.68
CA ALA A 647 -3.66 23.13 1.21
C ALA A 647 -3.46 23.34 -0.30
N VAL A 648 -2.37 22.80 -0.84
CA VAL A 648 -2.08 22.90 -2.28
C VAL A 648 -3.18 22.24 -3.11
N THR A 649 -3.52 22.85 -4.25
CA THR A 649 -4.43 22.25 -5.23
C THR A 649 -3.64 21.34 -6.16
N MET A 650 -4.09 20.11 -6.33
CA MET A 650 -3.42 19.09 -7.12
C MET A 650 -4.17 18.81 -8.41
N PHE A 651 -3.46 18.71 -9.54
CA PHE A 651 -4.06 18.23 -10.79
C PHE A 651 -4.10 16.71 -10.79
N THR A 652 -5.24 16.13 -11.17
CA THR A 652 -5.40 14.68 -11.29
C THR A 652 -4.85 14.17 -12.60
N LEU A 653 -5.04 14.91 -13.69
CA LEU A 653 -4.66 14.47 -15.03
C LEU A 653 -3.50 15.28 -15.60
N VAL A 654 -2.68 14.62 -16.41
CA VAL A 654 -1.59 15.25 -17.16
C VAL A 654 -2.15 16.28 -18.15
N GLU A 655 -1.43 17.38 -18.37
CA GLU A 655 -1.86 18.43 -19.28
C GLU A 655 -2.11 17.90 -20.71
N ASN A 656 -3.32 18.12 -21.23
CA ASN A 656 -3.79 17.66 -22.55
C ASN A 656 -3.95 16.13 -22.72
N TYR A 657 -3.93 15.37 -21.63
CA TYR A 657 -4.17 13.92 -21.64
C TYR A 657 -5.27 13.53 -20.65
N ILE A 658 -5.80 12.31 -20.82
CA ILE A 658 -6.84 11.74 -19.95
C ILE A 658 -6.26 10.92 -18.79
N TYR A 659 -4.94 10.70 -18.77
CA TYR A 659 -4.30 9.81 -17.82
C TYR A 659 -3.90 10.52 -16.53
N PRO A 660 -3.87 9.79 -15.39
CA PRO A 660 -3.46 10.32 -14.11
C PRO A 660 -2.04 10.88 -14.17
N ASP A 661 -1.84 12.01 -13.49
CA ASP A 661 -0.53 12.61 -13.29
C ASP A 661 0.15 11.91 -12.11
N GLU A 662 1.28 11.26 -12.38
CA GLU A 662 2.02 10.47 -11.40
C GLU A 662 2.68 11.38 -10.35
N PHE A 663 2.93 10.84 -9.16
CA PHE A 663 3.60 11.62 -8.11
C PHE A 663 5.09 11.86 -8.42
N PRO A 664 5.63 13.08 -8.21
CA PRO A 664 4.92 14.29 -7.82
C PRO A 664 4.16 14.90 -8.99
N ASN A 665 2.84 15.02 -8.83
CA ASN A 665 1.96 15.54 -9.85
C ASN A 665 2.00 17.07 -9.89
N ASP A 666 1.54 17.66 -11.00
CA ASP A 666 1.42 19.11 -11.11
C ASP A 666 0.49 19.68 -10.05
N PHE A 667 0.79 20.90 -9.62
CA PHE A 667 0.02 21.61 -8.62
C PHE A 667 -0.22 23.07 -8.96
N ALA A 668 -1.22 23.66 -8.32
CA ALA A 668 -1.62 25.05 -8.44
C ALA A 668 -1.68 25.73 -7.07
N LYS A 669 -1.44 27.04 -7.04
CA LYS A 669 -1.49 27.84 -5.80
C LYS A 669 -2.89 28.38 -5.50
N GLU A 670 -3.74 28.42 -6.52
CA GLU A 670 -5.15 28.77 -6.39
C GLU A 670 -5.85 27.76 -5.48
N HIS A 671 -6.66 28.26 -4.57
CA HIS A 671 -7.38 27.45 -3.59
C HIS A 671 -8.82 27.94 -3.46
N ALA A 672 -9.70 27.11 -2.89
CA ALA A 672 -11.05 27.54 -2.56
C ALA A 672 -11.04 28.62 -1.46
N SER A 673 -12.08 29.44 -1.44
CA SER A 673 -12.38 30.31 -0.28
C SER A 673 -13.59 29.76 0.47
N LEU A 674 -13.54 29.84 1.81
CA LEU A 674 -14.63 29.41 2.67
C LEU A 674 -15.28 30.59 3.38
N LYS A 675 -16.60 30.54 3.55
CA LYS A 675 -17.36 31.42 4.43
C LYS A 675 -18.07 30.58 5.49
N PHE A 676 -18.16 31.13 6.69
CA PHE A 676 -18.76 30.48 7.83
C PHE A 676 -20.02 31.24 8.28
N SER A 677 -21.05 30.53 8.74
CA SER A 677 -22.20 31.18 9.40
C SER A 677 -21.76 32.03 10.59
N GLU A 678 -20.76 31.54 11.33
CA GLU A 678 -20.13 32.23 12.45
C GLU A 678 -18.61 32.03 12.40
N SER A 679 -17.84 33.12 12.50
CA SER A 679 -16.36 33.05 12.55
C SER A 679 -15.81 33.19 13.97
N LYS A 680 -16.66 33.55 14.93
CA LYS A 680 -16.37 33.59 16.36
C LYS A 680 -17.60 33.09 17.11
N VAL A 681 -17.42 32.08 17.95
CA VAL A 681 -18.52 31.50 18.71
C VAL A 681 -18.13 31.34 20.16
N THR A 682 -19.08 31.62 21.03
CA THR A 682 -18.96 31.36 22.47
C THR A 682 -19.88 30.20 22.80
N ILE A 683 -19.33 29.12 23.35
CA ILE A 683 -20.08 27.89 23.63
C ILE A 683 -20.01 27.59 25.13
N ASP A 684 -21.16 27.64 25.79
CA ASP A 684 -21.28 27.27 27.20
C ASP A 684 -20.95 25.80 27.45
N ALA A 685 -20.64 25.47 28.69
CA ALA A 685 -20.34 24.09 29.09
C ALA A 685 -21.54 23.17 28.82
N GLY A 686 -21.32 22.10 28.05
CA GLY A 686 -22.36 21.14 27.66
C GLY A 686 -23.13 21.50 26.39
N GLU A 687 -23.05 22.75 25.94
CA GLU A 687 -23.79 23.24 24.78
C GLU A 687 -23.12 22.88 23.45
N SER A 688 -23.88 23.05 22.36
CA SER A 688 -23.44 22.78 21.00
C SER A 688 -23.93 23.87 20.05
N ILE A 689 -23.14 24.15 19.01
CA ILE A 689 -23.52 25.06 17.93
C ILE A 689 -23.28 24.39 16.58
N VAL A 690 -24.15 24.67 15.61
CA VAL A 690 -23.99 24.24 14.23
C VAL A 690 -23.30 25.35 13.44
N ILE A 691 -22.21 25.01 12.75
CA ILE A 691 -21.48 25.90 11.86
C ILE A 691 -21.75 25.48 10.43
N GLU A 692 -22.28 26.41 9.64
CA GLU A 692 -22.41 26.25 8.20
C GLU A 692 -21.11 26.71 7.51
N VAL A 693 -20.68 25.96 6.50
CA VAL A 693 -19.47 26.20 5.70
C VAL A 693 -19.88 26.28 4.23
N LEU A 694 -19.76 27.46 3.65
CA LEU A 694 -20.00 27.70 2.23
C LEU A 694 -18.66 27.73 1.50
N ALA A 695 -18.49 26.90 0.48
CA ALA A 695 -17.27 26.88 -0.35
C ALA A 695 -17.47 27.63 -1.66
N THR A 696 -16.44 28.35 -2.08
CA THR A 696 -16.31 28.87 -3.44
C THR A 696 -15.07 28.27 -4.10
N PRO A 697 -15.22 27.42 -5.14
CA PRO A 697 -14.11 26.79 -5.83
C PRO A 697 -13.11 27.82 -6.43
N PRO A 698 -11.82 27.47 -6.54
CA PRO A 698 -10.82 28.31 -7.20
C PRO A 698 -11.17 28.58 -8.67
N LYS A 699 -10.85 29.79 -9.15
CA LYS A 699 -11.04 30.20 -10.55
C LYS A 699 -9.72 30.11 -11.33
N GLY A 700 -9.82 30.00 -12.65
CA GLY A 700 -8.65 30.04 -13.55
C GLY A 700 -7.92 28.70 -13.70
N LEU A 701 -8.42 27.63 -13.07
CA LEU A 701 -7.87 26.29 -13.23
C LEU A 701 -8.47 25.58 -14.45
N ASN A 702 -7.69 24.72 -15.09
CA ASN A 702 -8.18 23.88 -16.17
C ASN A 702 -9.03 22.73 -15.60
N ALA A 703 -10.36 22.85 -15.71
CA ALA A 703 -11.32 21.87 -15.22
C ALA A 703 -11.19 20.49 -15.90
N THR A 704 -10.65 20.41 -17.12
CA THR A 704 -10.43 19.11 -17.79
C THR A 704 -9.29 18.31 -17.17
N ARG A 705 -8.48 18.92 -16.30
CA ARG A 705 -7.42 18.24 -15.53
C ARG A 705 -7.89 17.75 -14.16
N LEU A 706 -9.19 17.94 -13.86
CA LEU A 706 -9.83 17.57 -12.59
C LEU A 706 -9.08 18.08 -11.33
N PRO A 707 -8.68 19.37 -11.24
CA PRO A 707 -7.96 19.87 -10.08
C PRO A 707 -8.75 19.68 -8.77
N VAL A 708 -8.12 19.00 -7.82
CA VAL A 708 -8.62 18.77 -6.47
C VAL A 708 -8.06 19.85 -5.54
N TRP A 709 -8.94 20.72 -5.07
CA TRP A 709 -8.61 21.75 -4.09
C TRP A 709 -8.97 21.27 -2.69
N SER A 710 -8.16 21.61 -1.69
CA SER A 710 -8.36 21.13 -0.32
C SER A 710 -7.82 22.10 0.73
N GLY A 711 -8.04 21.78 2.00
CA GLY A 711 -7.49 22.51 3.12
C GLY A 711 -8.12 22.09 4.44
N TYR A 712 -8.02 22.96 5.45
CA TYR A 712 -8.48 22.69 6.79
C TYR A 712 -9.27 23.87 7.34
N VAL A 713 -10.49 23.64 7.80
CA VAL A 713 -11.18 24.59 8.68
C VAL A 713 -10.48 24.54 10.03
N THR A 714 -10.02 25.68 10.55
CA THR A 714 -9.32 25.76 11.83
C THR A 714 -10.26 26.25 12.92
N ILE A 715 -10.22 25.59 14.08
CA ILE A 715 -11.04 25.92 15.25
C ILE A 715 -10.10 26.10 16.45
N ASN A 716 -9.84 27.36 16.78
CA ASN A 716 -8.88 27.74 17.82
C ASN A 716 -9.59 28.37 19.02
N GLY A 717 -9.33 27.85 20.22
CA GLY A 717 -9.96 28.30 21.46
C GLY A 717 -9.05 29.13 22.35
N THR A 718 -9.64 29.97 23.18
CA THR A 718 -8.92 30.78 24.19
C THR A 718 -8.26 29.95 25.28
N ASP A 719 -8.61 28.67 25.40
CA ASP A 719 -8.07 27.72 26.37
C ASP A 719 -6.89 26.89 25.82
N GLY A 720 -6.43 27.19 24.60
CA GLY A 720 -5.40 26.43 23.90
C GLY A 720 -5.94 25.30 23.00
N THR A 721 -7.26 25.13 22.92
CA THR A 721 -7.87 24.25 21.90
C THR A 721 -7.37 24.63 20.51
N SER A 722 -6.91 23.65 19.75
CA SER A 722 -6.45 23.82 18.37
C SER A 722 -6.89 22.58 17.59
N LEU A 723 -7.96 22.72 16.81
CA LEU A 723 -8.52 21.64 16.00
C LEU A 723 -8.53 22.02 14.53
N SER A 724 -8.50 21.01 13.67
CA SER A 724 -8.60 21.16 12.23
C SER A 724 -9.64 20.21 11.65
N LEU A 725 -10.47 20.67 10.72
CA LEU A 725 -11.45 19.85 10.00
C LEU A 725 -11.08 19.85 8.51
N PRO A 726 -10.55 18.74 7.98
CA PRO A 726 -10.20 18.63 6.57
C PRO A 726 -11.38 18.90 5.65
N TYR A 727 -11.12 19.58 4.54
CA TYR A 727 -12.08 19.73 3.45
C TYR A 727 -11.45 19.51 2.08
N GLN A 728 -12.26 19.06 1.13
CA GLN A 728 -11.87 18.94 -0.28
C GLN A 728 -13.04 19.22 -1.22
N GLY A 729 -12.70 19.52 -2.48
CA GLY A 729 -13.63 19.48 -3.61
C GLY A 729 -12.86 19.43 -4.92
N LEU A 730 -13.57 19.24 -6.03
CA LEU A 730 -12.97 19.08 -7.35
C LEU A 730 -13.58 20.07 -8.34
N THR A 731 -12.73 20.75 -9.10
CA THR A 731 -13.16 21.58 -10.23
C THR A 731 -13.07 20.76 -11.51
N GLY A 732 -14.20 20.51 -12.16
CA GLY A 732 -14.34 19.56 -13.27
C GLY A 732 -15.48 18.57 -13.03
N SER A 733 -15.81 17.80 -14.05
CA SER A 733 -16.89 16.80 -14.04
C SER A 733 -16.28 15.41 -14.08
N LEU A 734 -16.50 14.60 -13.05
CA LEU A 734 -16.12 13.18 -13.08
C LEU A 734 -17.01 12.39 -14.06
N HIS A 735 -18.27 12.82 -14.24
CA HIS A 735 -19.23 12.21 -15.16
C HIS A 735 -18.85 12.37 -16.64
N ASP A 736 -18.44 13.56 -17.05
CA ASP A 736 -18.08 13.88 -18.43
C ASP A 736 -16.61 13.52 -18.75
N SER A 737 -15.82 13.12 -17.75
CA SER A 737 -14.43 12.70 -17.95
C SER A 737 -14.34 11.33 -18.60
N MET A 738 -13.40 11.21 -19.55
CA MET A 738 -13.19 9.97 -20.27
C MET A 738 -12.47 8.96 -19.39
N VAL A 739 -13.05 7.77 -19.23
CA VAL A 739 -12.47 6.68 -18.42
C VAL A 739 -11.71 5.67 -19.28
N LEU A 740 -12.01 5.61 -20.58
CA LEU A 740 -11.36 4.72 -21.56
C LEU A 740 -11.14 5.45 -22.88
N GLY A 741 -9.88 5.64 -23.26
CA GLY A 741 -9.52 6.25 -24.53
C GLY A 741 -9.70 5.29 -25.73
N PRO A 742 -9.92 5.82 -26.95
CA PRO A 742 -10.19 5.01 -28.14
C PRO A 742 -9.00 4.13 -28.59
N LYS A 743 -7.81 4.34 -28.03
CA LYS A 743 -6.58 3.58 -28.30
C LYS A 743 -6.05 2.84 -27.07
N ASP A 744 -6.82 2.77 -26.00
CA ASP A 744 -6.39 2.21 -24.71
C ASP A 744 -6.57 0.70 -24.65
N THR A 745 -6.68 0.04 -25.81
CA THR A 745 -6.92 -1.40 -25.89
C THR A 745 -6.00 -2.03 -26.92
N TRP A 746 -5.40 -3.16 -26.57
CA TRP A 746 -4.49 -3.89 -27.46
C TRP A 746 -4.59 -5.40 -27.21
N ILE A 747 -3.95 -6.16 -28.09
CA ILE A 747 -3.75 -7.59 -27.91
C ILE A 747 -2.31 -7.81 -27.48
N ALA A 748 -2.10 -8.58 -26.43
CA ALA A 748 -0.79 -8.97 -25.91
C ALA A 748 -0.60 -10.49 -25.98
N ASN A 749 0.60 -10.96 -25.64
CA ASN A 749 0.80 -12.38 -25.33
C ASN A 749 0.44 -12.67 -23.88
N SER A 750 -0.47 -13.62 -23.64
CA SER A 750 -0.92 -14.03 -22.30
C SER A 750 0.19 -14.62 -21.42
N THR A 751 1.36 -14.96 -21.97
CA THR A 751 2.53 -15.40 -21.21
C THR A 751 3.61 -14.32 -21.10
N ASP A 752 3.45 -13.17 -21.76
CA ASP A 752 4.37 -12.05 -21.63
C ASP A 752 4.05 -11.26 -20.35
N GLU A 753 4.95 -11.30 -19.37
CA GLU A 753 4.78 -10.63 -18.09
C GLU A 753 4.54 -9.12 -18.23
N ASN A 754 5.12 -8.48 -19.26
CA ASN A 754 4.96 -7.05 -19.51
C ASN A 754 3.73 -6.72 -20.37
N ARG A 755 3.10 -7.74 -20.94
CA ARG A 755 1.87 -7.63 -21.75
C ARG A 755 2.01 -6.62 -22.89
N PHE A 756 3.16 -6.60 -23.57
CA PHE A 756 3.38 -5.65 -24.67
C PHE A 756 2.44 -5.93 -25.85
N PRO A 757 2.06 -4.89 -26.62
CA PRO A 757 1.26 -5.06 -27.84
C PRO A 757 1.94 -5.99 -28.85
N VAL A 758 1.18 -6.96 -29.36
CA VAL A 758 1.59 -7.77 -30.52
C VAL A 758 1.17 -7.09 -31.84
N PRO A 759 1.81 -7.42 -32.98
CA PRO A 759 1.42 -6.86 -34.28
C PRO A 759 -0.06 -7.11 -34.62
N ASP A 760 -0.68 -6.15 -35.29
CA ASP A 760 -2.03 -6.30 -35.84
C ASP A 760 -2.14 -7.55 -36.73
N ASN A 761 -3.30 -8.21 -36.68
CA ASN A 761 -3.59 -9.47 -37.38
C ASN A 761 -2.74 -10.66 -36.92
N THR A 762 -2.09 -10.60 -35.75
CA THR A 762 -1.42 -11.76 -35.16
C THR A 762 -2.39 -12.94 -35.11
N THR A 763 -1.90 -14.10 -35.55
CA THR A 763 -2.65 -15.35 -35.56
C THR A 763 -2.26 -16.20 -34.36
N TRP A 764 -3.25 -16.50 -33.53
CA TRP A 764 -3.14 -17.37 -32.37
C TRP A 764 -3.64 -18.75 -32.72
N THR A 765 -2.83 -19.77 -32.49
CA THR A 765 -3.27 -21.16 -32.57
C THR A 765 -3.59 -21.61 -31.15
N LEU A 766 -4.87 -21.61 -30.82
CA LEU A 766 -5.39 -22.00 -29.54
C LEU A 766 -5.44 -23.53 -29.44
N PRO A 767 -5.21 -24.11 -28.25
CA PRO A 767 -5.54 -25.50 -27.96
C PRO A 767 -6.99 -25.81 -28.31
N LYS A 768 -7.34 -27.09 -28.45
CA LYS A 768 -8.73 -27.49 -28.72
C LYS A 768 -9.70 -26.80 -27.75
N PRO A 769 -10.91 -26.41 -28.20
CA PRO A 769 -11.91 -25.81 -27.34
C PRO A 769 -12.06 -26.57 -26.02
N GLY A 770 -11.97 -25.87 -24.89
CA GLY A 770 -12.05 -26.43 -23.54
C GLY A 770 -10.76 -27.10 -23.01
N THR A 771 -9.63 -27.06 -23.73
CA THR A 771 -8.37 -27.66 -23.28
C THR A 771 -7.24 -26.66 -23.03
N ALA A 772 -7.51 -25.36 -23.16
CA ALA A 772 -6.50 -24.32 -22.97
C ALA A 772 -6.18 -24.09 -21.48
N ASN A 773 -4.92 -23.85 -21.17
CA ASN A 773 -4.41 -23.49 -19.86
C ASN A 773 -3.91 -22.05 -19.86
N ASN A 774 -4.63 -21.18 -19.14
CA ASN A 774 -4.37 -19.74 -19.08
C ASN A 774 -3.02 -19.35 -18.47
N LEU A 775 -2.31 -20.29 -17.85
CA LEU A 775 -1.01 -20.06 -17.21
C LEU A 775 0.18 -20.45 -18.09
N THR A 776 0.01 -21.43 -18.97
CA THR A 776 1.12 -22.02 -19.74
C THR A 776 1.00 -21.82 -21.23
N ASP A 777 -0.24 -21.70 -21.73
CA ASP A 777 -0.48 -21.61 -23.16
C ASP A 777 -0.32 -20.17 -23.64
N THR A 778 0.24 -20.05 -24.84
CA THR A 778 0.39 -18.78 -25.55
C THR A 778 -0.94 -18.40 -26.19
N LEU A 779 -1.73 -17.60 -25.45
CA LEU A 779 -3.09 -17.17 -25.81
C LEU A 779 -3.11 -15.66 -26.10
N PRO A 780 -4.10 -15.16 -26.87
CA PRO A 780 -4.33 -13.73 -26.99
C PRO A 780 -4.68 -13.14 -25.63
N GLY A 781 -3.86 -12.23 -25.13
CA GLY A 781 -4.18 -11.38 -23.99
C GLY A 781 -5.05 -10.21 -24.44
N LEU A 782 -6.29 -10.18 -23.99
CA LEU A 782 -7.21 -9.06 -24.19
C LEU A 782 -6.84 -7.99 -23.16
N THR A 783 -6.27 -6.88 -23.61
CA THR A 783 -5.69 -5.87 -22.72
C THR A 783 -6.37 -4.53 -22.90
N TRP A 784 -6.61 -3.85 -21.78
CA TRP A 784 -7.20 -2.52 -21.71
C TRP A 784 -6.52 -1.67 -20.65
N PHE A 785 -6.52 -0.35 -20.85
CA PHE A 785 -6.06 0.65 -19.90
C PHE A 785 -7.23 1.55 -19.53
N LEU A 786 -7.60 1.57 -18.25
CA LEU A 786 -8.58 2.52 -17.75
C LEU A 786 -7.86 3.79 -17.31
N ALA A 787 -8.14 4.92 -17.95
CA ALA A 787 -7.55 6.21 -17.61
C ALA A 787 -8.04 6.70 -16.23
N LEU A 788 -9.30 6.45 -15.93
CA LEU A 788 -9.93 6.64 -14.62
C LEU A 788 -10.71 5.37 -14.27
N GLY A 789 -11.18 5.27 -13.03
CA GLY A 789 -11.95 4.12 -12.58
C GLY A 789 -13.27 3.92 -13.32
N SER A 790 -13.71 2.67 -13.46
CA SER A 790 -15.02 2.35 -14.04
C SER A 790 -15.79 1.36 -13.18
N ALA A 791 -17.00 1.75 -12.77
CA ALA A 791 -17.92 0.88 -12.04
C ALA A 791 -18.30 -0.38 -12.84
N LYS A 792 -18.25 -0.33 -14.18
CA LYS A 792 -18.62 -1.45 -15.04
C LYS A 792 -17.90 -1.41 -16.39
N LEU A 793 -17.31 -2.54 -16.79
CA LEU A 793 -16.59 -2.71 -18.05
C LEU A 793 -17.11 -3.95 -18.79
N HIS A 794 -17.45 -3.78 -20.06
CA HIS A 794 -17.76 -4.87 -20.99
C HIS A 794 -16.60 -5.09 -21.97
N ALA A 795 -16.44 -6.32 -22.44
CA ALA A 795 -15.55 -6.69 -23.55
C ALA A 795 -16.29 -7.59 -24.53
N GLU A 796 -16.73 -7.05 -25.67
CA GLU A 796 -17.59 -7.75 -26.62
C GLU A 796 -16.77 -8.26 -27.81
N ILE A 797 -16.79 -9.58 -28.04
CA ILE A 797 -16.12 -10.22 -29.18
C ILE A 797 -16.93 -10.02 -30.44
N MET A 798 -16.29 -9.48 -31.48
CA MET A 798 -16.91 -9.13 -32.74
C MET A 798 -16.14 -9.73 -33.92
N PRO A 799 -16.73 -10.65 -34.71
CA PRO A 799 -16.12 -11.13 -35.96
C PRO A 799 -15.94 -9.98 -36.96
N VAL A 800 -14.78 -9.95 -37.61
CA VAL A 800 -14.49 -9.05 -38.71
C VAL A 800 -15.22 -9.56 -39.95
N THR A 801 -16.40 -9.01 -40.24
CA THR A 801 -17.09 -9.24 -41.51
C THR A 801 -16.56 -8.28 -42.57
N THR A 802 -16.50 -8.72 -43.84
CA THR A 802 -16.08 -7.88 -44.98
C THR A 802 -16.99 -6.66 -45.25
N GLU A 803 -18.17 -6.57 -44.61
CA GLU A 803 -19.03 -5.39 -44.65
C GLU A 803 -18.75 -4.45 -43.46
N LYS A 804 -18.33 -3.20 -43.73
CA LYS A 804 -18.28 -2.14 -42.72
C LYS A 804 -19.67 -1.95 -42.08
N PRO A 805 -19.79 -1.80 -40.76
CA PRO A 805 -21.04 -1.39 -40.13
C PRO A 805 -21.48 -0.04 -40.73
N THR A 806 -22.63 -0.01 -41.37
CA THR A 806 -23.32 1.24 -41.72
C THR A 806 -24.21 1.64 -40.55
N SER A 807 -24.65 2.90 -40.49
CA SER A 807 -25.50 3.44 -39.41
C SER A 807 -26.81 2.66 -39.16
N SER A 808 -27.17 1.70 -40.02
CA SER A 808 -28.38 0.88 -39.96
C SER A 808 -28.18 -0.61 -39.64
N LYS A 809 -26.94 -1.15 -39.62
CA LYS A 809 -26.66 -2.56 -39.23
C LYS A 809 -25.88 -2.59 -37.91
N LYS A 810 -26.51 -3.13 -36.84
CA LYS A 810 -25.82 -3.38 -35.56
C LYS A 810 -24.61 -4.30 -35.80
N PRO A 811 -23.44 -4.02 -35.21
CA PRO A 811 -22.33 -4.95 -35.25
C PRO A 811 -22.76 -6.29 -34.63
N ARG A 812 -22.43 -7.43 -35.27
CA ARG A 812 -22.75 -8.75 -34.72
C ARG A 812 -21.76 -9.04 -33.58
N VAL A 813 -22.17 -8.79 -32.34
CA VAL A 813 -21.47 -9.32 -31.14
C VAL A 813 -21.79 -10.80 -31.05
N ILE A 814 -20.78 -11.65 -30.88
CA ILE A 814 -20.97 -13.10 -30.70
C ILE A 814 -20.98 -13.53 -29.23
N GLY A 815 -20.48 -12.69 -28.33
CA GLY A 815 -20.45 -12.91 -26.89
C GLY A 815 -19.40 -12.02 -26.23
N GLU A 816 -19.24 -12.16 -24.92
CA GLU A 816 -18.13 -11.57 -24.14
C GLU A 816 -17.22 -12.71 -23.67
N PRO A 817 -15.92 -12.50 -23.41
CA PRO A 817 -15.09 -13.47 -22.71
C PRO A 817 -15.66 -13.82 -21.33
N ILE A 818 -15.24 -14.96 -20.79
CA ILE A 818 -15.56 -15.36 -19.42
C ILE A 818 -15.24 -14.23 -18.41
N ASP A 819 -15.99 -14.16 -17.31
CA ASP A 819 -15.92 -13.15 -16.24
C ASP A 819 -16.41 -11.73 -16.59
N PHE A 820 -16.72 -11.41 -17.86
CA PHE A 820 -17.32 -10.12 -18.22
C PHE A 820 -18.86 -10.13 -18.03
N PRO A 821 -19.48 -8.99 -17.62
CA PRO A 821 -18.85 -7.69 -17.35
C PRO A 821 -18.06 -7.64 -16.04
N LEU A 822 -16.99 -6.85 -16.05
CA LEU A 822 -16.21 -6.55 -14.85
C LEU A 822 -16.85 -5.38 -14.08
N LEU A 823 -16.81 -5.43 -12.75
CA LEU A 823 -17.40 -4.44 -11.84
C LEU A 823 -16.30 -3.85 -10.93
N TRP A 824 -16.45 -2.56 -10.58
CA TRP A 824 -15.59 -1.82 -9.64
C TRP A 824 -14.11 -1.84 -10.05
N ASN A 825 -13.83 -1.48 -11.30
CA ASN A 825 -12.53 -1.60 -11.95
C ASN A 825 -11.65 -0.40 -11.68
N ALA A 826 -10.55 -0.59 -10.96
CA ALA A 826 -9.55 0.46 -10.76
C ALA A 826 -8.94 0.96 -12.09
N MET A 827 -8.39 2.17 -12.06
CA MET A 827 -7.61 2.73 -13.17
C MET A 827 -6.30 1.95 -13.40
N GLY A 828 -5.73 2.08 -14.58
CA GLY A 828 -4.48 1.44 -15.00
C GLY A 828 -4.69 0.29 -15.99
N ALA A 829 -3.57 -0.36 -16.33
CA ALA A 829 -3.54 -1.44 -17.29
C ALA A 829 -3.98 -2.77 -16.68
N ASN A 830 -4.83 -3.50 -17.42
CA ASN A 830 -5.37 -4.80 -17.04
C ASN A 830 -5.40 -5.72 -18.26
N SER A 831 -5.26 -7.03 -18.06
CA SER A 831 -5.24 -8.01 -19.15
C SER A 831 -5.92 -9.32 -18.73
N GLN A 832 -6.65 -9.94 -19.66
CA GLN A 832 -7.23 -11.28 -19.50
C GLN A 832 -6.80 -12.18 -20.67
N ALA A 833 -6.33 -13.39 -20.37
CA ALA A 833 -6.07 -14.38 -21.41
C ALA A 833 -7.39 -14.88 -22.02
N PHE A 834 -7.47 -14.92 -23.36
CA PHE A 834 -8.66 -15.38 -24.06
C PHE A 834 -8.43 -16.75 -24.71
N THR A 835 -9.12 -17.75 -24.18
CA THR A 835 -9.11 -19.15 -24.63
C THR A 835 -9.94 -19.37 -25.89
N GLY A 836 -10.58 -18.32 -26.41
CA GLY A 836 -11.63 -18.42 -27.42
C GLY A 836 -13.01 -18.69 -26.84
N GLU A 837 -13.13 -18.87 -25.53
CA GLU A 837 -14.37 -19.18 -24.82
C GLU A 837 -15.15 -17.91 -24.47
N LEU A 838 -16.47 -17.99 -24.60
CA LEU A 838 -17.42 -16.91 -24.35
C LEU A 838 -18.20 -17.19 -23.06
N ALA A 839 -18.73 -16.15 -22.43
CA ALA A 839 -19.43 -16.21 -21.14
C ALA A 839 -20.69 -17.09 -21.13
N ASP A 840 -21.21 -17.46 -22.30
CA ASP A 840 -22.34 -18.40 -22.48
C ASP A 840 -21.88 -19.87 -22.66
N GLY A 841 -20.61 -20.16 -22.36
CA GLY A 841 -19.96 -21.47 -22.50
C GLY A 841 -19.68 -21.89 -23.95
N THR A 842 -19.97 -21.03 -24.95
CA THR A 842 -19.64 -21.32 -26.35
C THR A 842 -18.23 -20.86 -26.70
N PHE A 843 -17.71 -21.30 -27.85
CA PHE A 843 -16.38 -20.91 -28.33
C PHE A 843 -16.49 -20.07 -29.61
N ALA A 844 -15.75 -18.96 -29.65
CA ALA A 844 -15.56 -18.15 -30.83
C ALA A 844 -14.98 -19.02 -31.97
N PRO A 845 -15.66 -19.14 -33.12
CA PRO A 845 -15.17 -19.95 -34.23
C PRO A 845 -13.78 -19.51 -34.72
N ALA A 846 -13.04 -20.38 -35.40
CA ALA A 846 -11.82 -19.94 -36.08
C ALA A 846 -12.14 -18.79 -37.06
N GLY A 847 -11.42 -17.68 -36.94
CA GLY A 847 -11.79 -16.45 -37.64
C GLY A 847 -10.98 -15.23 -37.20
N GLN A 848 -11.32 -14.08 -37.77
CA GLN A 848 -10.76 -12.77 -37.42
C GLN A 848 -11.73 -12.02 -36.52
N TYR A 849 -11.19 -11.39 -35.47
CA TYR A 849 -11.97 -10.74 -34.42
C TYR A 849 -11.41 -9.38 -34.06
N VAL A 850 -12.29 -8.53 -33.56
CA VAL A 850 -12.00 -7.33 -32.79
C VAL A 850 -12.74 -7.41 -31.47
N VAL A 851 -12.17 -6.89 -30.39
CA VAL A 851 -12.87 -6.72 -29.11
C VAL A 851 -13.33 -5.28 -28.99
N ARG A 852 -14.62 -5.08 -28.75
CA ARG A 852 -15.18 -3.78 -28.37
C ARG A 852 -15.27 -3.70 -26.85
N TYR A 853 -14.50 -2.80 -26.26
CA TYR A 853 -14.61 -2.48 -24.85
C TYR A 853 -15.59 -1.35 -24.63
N ARG A 854 -16.40 -1.45 -23.57
CA ARG A 854 -17.30 -0.38 -23.14
C ARG A 854 -17.15 -0.16 -21.65
N ALA A 855 -16.62 1.00 -21.26
CA ALA A 855 -16.41 1.38 -19.87
C ALA A 855 -17.44 2.44 -19.46
N LEU A 856 -18.14 2.20 -18.36
CA LEU A 856 -19.10 3.17 -17.81
C LEU A 856 -18.32 4.30 -17.14
N ARG A 857 -18.65 5.55 -17.47
CA ARG A 857 -18.07 6.72 -16.81
C ARG A 857 -18.48 6.79 -15.33
N ILE A 858 -17.71 7.51 -14.53
CA ILE A 858 -17.99 7.72 -13.11
C ILE A 858 -19.35 8.43 -12.99
N PHE A 859 -20.23 7.99 -12.06
CA PHE A 859 -21.63 8.44 -11.97
C PHE A 859 -22.50 8.23 -13.23
N GLY A 860 -22.01 7.51 -14.25
CA GLY A 860 -22.72 7.24 -15.48
C GLY A 860 -23.95 6.33 -15.27
N ASN A 861 -24.95 6.50 -16.12
CA ASN A 861 -26.14 5.66 -16.14
C ASN A 861 -26.01 4.56 -17.20
N GLU A 862 -25.97 3.29 -16.77
CA GLU A 862 -25.84 2.14 -17.67
C GLU A 862 -26.85 2.11 -18.84
N LYS A 863 -28.03 2.72 -18.66
CA LYS A 863 -29.10 2.74 -19.67
C LYS A 863 -28.91 3.80 -20.76
N LYS A 864 -28.02 4.77 -20.55
CA LYS A 864 -27.70 5.83 -21.52
C LYS A 864 -26.46 5.43 -22.29
N LYS A 865 -26.47 5.58 -23.61
CA LYS A 865 -25.34 5.16 -24.45
C LYS A 865 -24.17 6.13 -24.32
N GLU A 866 -24.48 7.41 -24.19
CA GLU A 866 -23.56 8.54 -24.08
C GLU A 866 -22.68 8.52 -22.81
N ASP A 867 -23.08 7.75 -21.79
CA ASP A 867 -22.34 7.60 -20.53
C ASP A 867 -21.29 6.47 -20.59
N TRP A 868 -21.13 5.83 -21.77
CA TRP A 868 -20.13 4.79 -22.01
C TRP A 868 -19.03 5.30 -22.94
N ASP A 869 -17.78 5.08 -22.55
CA ASP A 869 -16.64 5.20 -23.45
C ASP A 869 -16.40 3.86 -24.17
N GLU A 870 -16.16 3.92 -25.48
CA GLU A 870 -15.93 2.75 -26.32
C GLU A 870 -14.52 2.75 -26.90
N ALA A 871 -13.85 1.59 -26.86
CA ALA A 871 -12.56 1.36 -27.53
C ALA A 871 -12.57 0.03 -28.27
N TYR A 872 -11.73 -0.10 -29.29
CA TYR A 872 -11.66 -1.28 -30.14
C TYR A 872 -10.22 -1.79 -30.19
N SER A 873 -10.03 -3.09 -29.94
CA SER A 873 -8.72 -3.71 -30.10
C SER A 873 -8.25 -3.69 -31.57
N PRO A 874 -6.95 -3.90 -31.82
CA PRO A 874 -6.52 -4.37 -33.13
C PRO A 874 -7.20 -5.68 -33.52
N VAL A 875 -7.25 -5.95 -34.83
CA VAL A 875 -7.75 -7.24 -35.34
C VAL A 875 -6.78 -8.34 -34.94
N PHE A 876 -7.29 -9.48 -34.49
CA PHE A 876 -6.51 -10.70 -34.26
C PHE A 876 -7.22 -11.90 -34.88
N THR A 877 -6.44 -12.94 -35.20
CA THR A 877 -6.98 -14.18 -35.78
C THR A 877 -6.85 -15.30 -34.78
N ILE A 878 -7.90 -16.09 -34.58
CA ILE A 878 -7.83 -17.34 -33.83
C ILE A 878 -7.99 -18.53 -34.76
N ARG A 879 -7.21 -19.58 -34.49
CA ARG A 879 -7.31 -20.92 -35.08
C ARG A 879 -7.25 -21.93 -33.94
N TYR A 880 -7.82 -23.11 -34.14
CA TYR A 880 -7.72 -24.20 -33.17
C TYR A 880 -6.76 -25.27 -33.67
N GLU A 881 -6.01 -25.87 -32.74
CA GLU A 881 -5.25 -27.09 -33.00
C GLU A 881 -6.18 -28.20 -33.52
N LYS A 882 -5.65 -29.00 -34.45
CA LYS A 882 -6.42 -30.06 -35.12
C LYS A 882 -6.62 -31.29 -34.24
#